data_AF-A0A6N7PK08-F1
#
_entry.id   AF-A0A6N7PK08-F1
#
_cell.length_a   1.000
_cell.length_b   1.000
_cell.length_c   1.000
_cell.angle_alpha   90.00
_cell.angle_beta   90.00
_cell.angle_gamma   90.00
#
_symmetry.space_group_name_H-M   'P 1'
#
loop_
_entity.id
_entity.type
_entity.pdbx_description
1 polymer ?
#
loop_
_entity_poly.entity_id
_entity_poly.type
_entity_poly.pdbx_seq_one_letter_code
_entity_poly.pdbx_strand_id
1 'polypeptide(L)'
;MIIRWFIVALVFFGWAALLWPLSAPPPASHLALPAMDEILAYRVDPDKPVSVKVPSSIDAVVVSTWALVARATVCDPKARFSYGFEATFVDEKGKDVQTHRFELESRLSCDDKDGATAGEYAARVAQGDEWVLDPRTTTITTAELLPRGGVMRMRGLPISVKDVLSRVEGRYRRGSYERKFYEMSLDDEDRSRVVSDMTSLGFEDLPETARSRALSGWDRRLDAAGLEGKDYTLRRLLLRNYRTPFPAAAGTVPGHSVGERHAAAINVMGPVELDVLAPPGRSVTVSEGGGGGARMLTVPEDGVFHVSSSRLNPRTFVVEGKGDDFLVRFVLPKPYERAQIGDLIALPFEGERLEIRPDVRVVKYLKLDPERPVVARVAPEQPYLGLLLRAELPEAGAPDSMAGTVVARWGSGPNERAELRQTLPRSRFERWGRPRDQAAEGAIAASDKTEADATDPRRAILRIPKGATKIEILGDAHMRVHLRVLDPGVPEDILRVPYRVELAEDELWRYAPFDVRTWTPIRAENQNELERQGRVADLYEQVRIELRGKPSPSEAGQKPERTLVPDQAPVRRRFLAPYELAAKELLPHDGWTPLDLGSALKLGIGYAGERGGRLKVLYRAHPSRLGKMAELWIDGKNMVEQPIASLSGVLRASLPAGIHDIQVKGIGDGLVYADGSPWEGGAIMRRRDVFELPARSPLTFTFRQRPGESLTLVLFVISESSARPFKIRYSIDGGNPARQKGAFFRSITTASGELSGRTGDAGMGLLWEARRTAKEARQNPDGLAKVKIPIGDDLAPGLRTIKIESFDRVWIGAVLVGQAPLPGDLEPRLWSEDDL
;
A
#
# COMPACT_ATOMS: atom_id res chain seq x y z
N MET A 1 -29.69 77.85 -9.40
CA MET A 1 -29.75 76.53 -10.07
C MET A 1 -28.82 75.48 -9.43
N ILE A 2 -27.70 75.87 -8.82
CA ILE A 2 -26.68 74.97 -8.26
C ILE A 2 -27.13 74.20 -7.00
N ILE A 3 -27.98 74.81 -6.15
CA ILE A 3 -28.43 74.19 -4.90
C ILE A 3 -29.35 72.97 -5.14
N ARG A 4 -30.16 72.97 -6.21
CA ARG A 4 -31.03 71.82 -6.52
C ARG A 4 -30.23 70.59 -6.98
N TRP A 5 -29.14 70.78 -7.71
CA TRP A 5 -28.27 69.68 -8.13
C TRP A 5 -27.44 69.14 -6.98
N PHE A 6 -27.06 69.98 -6.02
CA PHE A 6 -26.32 69.54 -4.84
C PHE A 6 -27.17 68.66 -3.91
N ILE A 7 -28.45 68.98 -3.75
CA ILE A 7 -29.39 68.16 -2.96
C ILE A 7 -29.65 66.81 -3.66
N VAL A 8 -29.82 66.81 -5.00
CA VAL A 8 -30.00 65.55 -5.76
C VAL A 8 -28.74 64.69 -5.69
N ALA A 9 -27.54 65.28 -5.77
CA ALA A 9 -26.28 64.56 -5.64
C ALA A 9 -26.09 63.96 -4.23
N LEU A 10 -26.47 64.69 -3.17
CA LEU A 10 -26.43 64.20 -1.79
C LEU A 10 -27.43 63.07 -1.55
N VAL A 11 -28.61 63.14 -2.17
CA VAL A 11 -29.60 62.04 -2.09
C VAL A 11 -29.12 60.82 -2.87
N PHE A 12 -28.50 60.98 -4.04
CA PHE A 12 -27.91 59.87 -4.80
C PHE A 12 -26.69 59.26 -4.10
N PHE A 13 -25.81 60.06 -3.49
CA PHE A 13 -24.69 59.55 -2.71
C PHE A 13 -25.14 58.90 -1.40
N GLY A 14 -26.17 59.45 -0.75
CA GLY A 14 -26.78 58.87 0.44
C GLY A 14 -27.42 57.51 0.13
N TRP A 15 -28.13 57.38 -0.98
CA TRP A 15 -28.69 56.11 -1.44
C TRP A 15 -27.62 55.11 -1.90
N ALA A 16 -26.56 55.56 -2.58
CA ALA A 16 -25.46 54.70 -2.97
C ALA A 16 -24.66 54.17 -1.77
N ALA A 17 -24.47 54.99 -0.72
CA ALA A 17 -23.82 54.57 0.53
C ALA A 17 -24.72 53.65 1.39
N LEU A 18 -26.03 53.84 1.36
CA LEU A 18 -27.01 52.96 2.02
C LEU A 18 -27.22 51.62 1.29
N LEU A 19 -27.00 51.57 -0.03
CA LEU A 19 -27.09 50.34 -0.84
C LEU A 19 -25.75 49.61 -1.03
N TRP A 20 -24.61 50.24 -0.70
CA TRP A 20 -23.29 49.60 -0.74
C TRP A 20 -23.19 48.27 0.04
N PRO A 21 -23.80 48.10 1.24
CA PRO A 21 -23.78 46.81 1.94
C PRO A 21 -24.69 45.73 1.32
N LEU A 22 -25.53 46.08 0.33
CA LEU A 22 -26.39 45.14 -0.40
C LEU A 22 -25.76 44.63 -1.72
N SER A 23 -24.68 45.27 -2.19
CA SER A 23 -23.93 44.90 -3.40
C SER A 23 -22.56 44.30 -3.14
N ALA A 24 -22.13 44.18 -1.88
CA ALA A 24 -20.98 43.37 -1.53
C ALA A 24 -21.36 41.89 -1.70
N PRO A 25 -20.56 41.05 -2.40
CA PRO A 25 -20.79 39.61 -2.35
C PRO A 25 -20.76 39.19 -0.88
N PRO A 26 -21.75 38.41 -0.40
CA PRO A 26 -21.76 37.97 0.99
C PRO A 26 -20.43 37.24 1.27
N PRO A 27 -19.90 37.32 2.51
CA PRO A 27 -18.76 36.48 2.88
C PRO A 27 -19.09 35.03 2.50
N ALA A 28 -18.11 34.32 1.94
CA ALA A 28 -18.26 32.97 1.39
C ALA A 28 -18.76 31.91 2.41
N SER A 29 -19.10 32.31 3.63
CA SER A 29 -19.75 31.50 4.65
C SER A 29 -21.15 30.98 4.27
N HIS A 30 -21.85 31.61 3.31
CA HIS A 30 -23.19 31.17 2.90
C HIS A 30 -23.23 29.97 1.94
N LEU A 31 -22.08 29.55 1.41
CA LEU A 31 -21.96 28.32 0.60
C LEU A 31 -21.28 27.18 1.37
N ALA A 32 -20.84 27.43 2.61
CA ALA A 32 -20.18 26.43 3.43
C ALA A 32 -21.18 25.69 4.32
N LEU A 33 -21.09 24.37 4.34
CA LEU A 33 -21.95 23.55 5.19
C LEU A 33 -21.68 23.87 6.68
N PRO A 34 -22.69 23.80 7.57
CA PRO A 34 -22.54 24.21 8.99
C PRO A 34 -21.47 23.38 9.73
N ALA A 35 -20.76 23.97 10.69
CA ALA A 35 -19.81 23.22 11.50
C ALA A 35 -20.52 22.17 12.36
N MET A 36 -19.93 20.98 12.51
CA MET A 36 -20.44 19.97 13.44
C MET A 36 -19.84 20.13 14.83
N ASP A 37 -18.63 20.68 14.91
CA ASP A 37 -17.93 20.97 16.16
C ASP A 37 -17.05 22.23 16.02
N GLU A 38 -16.70 22.85 17.14
CA GLU A 38 -15.87 24.04 17.22
C GLU A 38 -14.82 23.92 18.33
N ILE A 39 -13.57 24.23 18.00
CA ILE A 39 -12.45 24.17 18.95
C ILE A 39 -11.66 25.48 18.99
N LEU A 40 -11.06 25.77 20.15
CA LEU A 40 -10.10 26.85 20.34
C LEU A 40 -8.67 26.30 20.31
N ALA A 41 -7.81 26.89 19.49
CA ALA A 41 -6.42 26.53 19.35
C ALA A 41 -5.49 27.73 19.57
N TYR A 42 -4.35 27.51 20.22
CA TYR A 42 -3.27 28.47 20.38
C TYR A 42 -2.53 28.66 19.04
N ARG A 43 -2.25 29.90 18.64
CA ARG A 43 -1.30 30.18 17.57
C ARG A 43 0.11 30.02 18.11
N VAL A 44 0.88 29.11 17.52
CA VAL A 44 2.24 28.76 17.92
C VAL A 44 3.20 29.37 16.90
N ASP A 45 3.80 30.50 17.28
CA ASP A 45 4.66 31.30 16.42
C ASP A 45 6.15 30.94 16.64
N PRO A 46 7.02 31.01 15.62
CA PRO A 46 8.46 30.86 15.80
C PRO A 46 9.09 31.89 16.76
N ASP A 47 8.58 33.12 16.79
CA ASP A 47 9.17 34.22 17.55
C ASP A 47 8.47 34.44 18.90
N LYS A 48 7.27 33.89 19.08
CA LYS A 48 6.46 33.99 20.30
C LYS A 48 6.02 32.61 20.79
N PRO A 49 6.81 31.96 21.67
CA PRO A 49 6.47 30.64 22.17
C PRO A 49 5.29 30.69 23.15
N VAL A 50 4.39 29.72 23.04
CA VAL A 50 3.25 29.54 23.95
C VAL A 50 3.70 28.66 25.11
N SER A 51 3.64 29.18 26.34
CA SER A 51 3.93 28.38 27.53
C SER A 51 2.64 27.79 28.06
N VAL A 52 2.59 26.50 28.36
CA VAL A 52 1.42 25.79 28.89
C VAL A 52 1.80 25.12 30.20
N LYS A 53 1.02 25.33 31.26
CA LYS A 53 1.31 24.70 32.57
C LYS A 53 0.92 23.23 32.53
N VAL A 54 1.84 22.37 32.97
CA VAL A 54 1.61 20.91 33.05
C VAL A 54 1.68 20.50 34.52
N PRO A 55 0.53 20.33 35.19
CA PRO A 55 0.47 19.81 36.56
C PRO A 55 1.12 18.42 36.73
N SER A 56 1.61 18.14 37.94
CA SER A 56 2.16 16.82 38.32
C SER A 56 1.15 15.67 38.23
N SER A 57 -0.15 16.00 38.27
CA SER A 57 -1.25 15.03 38.17
C SER A 57 -1.50 14.50 36.76
N ILE A 58 -0.71 14.94 35.77
CA ILE A 58 -0.86 14.63 34.36
C ILE A 58 0.21 13.64 33.91
N ASP A 59 -0.22 12.47 33.45
CA ASP A 59 0.68 11.41 33.02
C ASP A 59 1.14 11.54 31.56
N ALA A 60 0.34 12.20 30.72
CA ALA A 60 0.69 12.56 29.35
C ALA A 60 -0.01 13.83 28.87
N VAL A 61 0.63 14.51 27.93
CA VAL A 61 0.08 15.65 27.20
C VAL A 61 -0.18 15.25 25.76
N VAL A 62 -1.37 15.59 25.26
CA VAL A 62 -1.80 15.38 23.88
C VAL A 62 -1.77 16.74 23.16
N VAL A 63 -1.01 16.82 22.08
CA VAL A 63 -0.84 18.02 21.28
C VAL A 63 -1.45 17.78 19.91
N SER A 64 -2.59 18.41 19.65
CA SER A 64 -3.24 18.40 18.33
C SER A 64 -2.88 19.67 17.58
N THR A 65 -2.38 19.54 16.36
CA THR A 65 -1.90 20.66 15.56
C THR A 65 -2.58 20.74 14.20
N TRP A 66 -2.74 21.98 13.73
CA TRP A 66 -3.14 22.35 12.38
C TRP A 66 -2.15 23.38 11.86
N ALA A 67 -2.05 23.54 10.54
CA ALA A 67 -1.34 24.66 9.96
C ALA A 67 -2.27 25.51 9.10
N LEU A 68 -1.99 26.81 9.03
CA LEU A 68 -2.71 27.77 8.21
C LEU A 68 -1.86 28.13 7.00
N VAL A 69 -2.46 28.07 5.82
CA VAL A 69 -1.82 28.52 4.58
C VAL A 69 -2.67 29.59 3.92
N ALA A 70 -2.00 30.54 3.26
CA ALA A 70 -2.66 31.63 2.57
C ALA A 70 -3.68 31.10 1.55
N ARG A 71 -4.80 31.80 1.39
CA ARG A 71 -5.86 31.36 0.49
C ARG A 71 -5.39 31.35 -0.96
N ALA A 72 -5.35 30.18 -1.58
CA ALA A 72 -5.26 30.03 -3.03
C ALA A 72 -6.68 30.02 -3.65
N THR A 73 -6.78 30.42 -4.93
CA THR A 73 -8.03 30.48 -5.69
C THR A 73 -8.67 29.10 -5.92
N VAL A 74 -7.87 28.02 -5.87
CA VAL A 74 -8.31 26.63 -6.02
C VAL A 74 -7.80 25.83 -4.81
N CYS A 75 -8.68 25.03 -4.21
CA CYS A 75 -8.24 24.08 -3.19
C CYS A 75 -7.71 22.81 -3.87
N ASP A 76 -6.42 22.53 -3.70
CA ASP A 76 -5.81 21.28 -4.13
C ASP A 76 -5.57 20.38 -2.89
N PRO A 77 -6.40 19.33 -2.66
CA PRO A 77 -6.22 18.43 -1.52
C PRO A 77 -4.99 17.51 -1.66
N LYS A 78 -4.28 17.54 -2.79
CA LYS A 78 -3.02 16.85 -3.01
C LYS A 78 -1.81 17.74 -2.70
N ALA A 79 -2.00 19.06 -2.60
CA ALA A 79 -0.96 19.98 -2.18
C ALA A 79 -0.49 19.66 -0.76
N ARG A 80 0.83 19.48 -0.61
CA ARG A 80 1.49 19.14 0.65
C ARG A 80 2.24 20.36 1.18
N PHE A 81 2.14 20.54 2.50
CA PHE A 81 2.76 21.64 3.19
C PHE A 81 3.45 21.12 4.45
N SER A 82 4.73 21.46 4.60
CA SER A 82 5.51 21.12 5.77
C SER A 82 5.38 22.21 6.83
N TYR A 83 5.14 21.81 8.06
CA TYR A 83 5.07 22.70 9.22
C TYR A 83 5.63 21.97 10.44
N GLY A 84 5.87 22.66 11.53
CA GLY A 84 6.42 21.99 12.70
C GLY A 84 6.44 22.85 13.93
N PHE A 85 6.73 22.22 15.05
CA PHE A 85 6.83 22.86 16.35
C PHE A 85 7.86 22.17 17.24
N GLU A 86 8.38 22.92 18.20
CA GLU A 86 9.18 22.42 19.31
C GLU A 86 8.37 22.48 20.59
N ALA A 87 8.47 21.46 21.43
CA ALA A 87 7.91 21.40 22.77
C ALA A 87 9.05 21.17 23.78
N THR A 88 9.38 22.20 24.54
CA THR A 88 10.38 22.16 25.62
C THR A 88 9.69 22.03 26.97
N PHE A 89 9.99 20.96 27.69
CA PHE A 89 9.51 20.72 29.05
C PHE A 89 10.49 21.33 30.05
N VAL A 90 9.97 22.19 30.92
CA VAL A 90 10.70 22.94 31.94
C VAL A 90 10.20 22.47 33.30
N ASP A 91 11.10 22.03 34.18
CA ASP A 91 10.73 21.58 35.52
C ASP A 91 10.30 22.72 36.46
N GLU A 92 9.84 22.37 37.65
CA GLU A 92 9.48 23.29 38.73
C GLU A 92 10.61 24.27 39.14
N LYS A 93 11.87 23.96 38.83
CA LYS A 93 13.05 24.78 39.15
C LYS A 93 13.44 25.70 37.98
N GLY A 94 12.67 25.69 36.90
CA GLY A 94 12.94 26.50 35.71
C GLY A 94 14.05 25.93 34.81
N LYS A 95 14.43 24.66 34.99
CA LYS A 95 15.43 23.99 34.16
C LYS A 95 14.73 23.26 33.01
N ASP A 96 15.23 23.46 31.79
CA ASP A 96 14.80 22.69 30.63
C ASP A 96 15.22 21.21 30.81
N VAL A 97 14.24 20.32 30.88
CA VAL A 97 14.42 18.88 31.12
C VAL A 97 14.56 18.13 29.80
N GLN A 98 13.71 18.45 28.82
CA GLN A 98 13.73 17.83 27.50
C GLN A 98 13.07 18.72 26.46
N THR A 99 13.63 18.74 25.25
CA THR A 99 13.02 19.40 24.09
C THR A 99 12.72 18.36 23.01
N HIS A 100 11.48 18.35 22.54
CA HIS A 100 11.05 17.55 21.40
C HIS A 100 10.82 18.46 20.21
N ARG A 101 11.38 18.09 19.06
CA ARG A 101 11.19 18.80 17.79
C ARG A 101 10.37 17.93 16.86
N PHE A 102 9.31 18.50 16.31
CA PHE A 102 8.39 17.81 15.41
C PHE A 102 8.31 18.56 14.08
N GLU A 103 8.73 17.89 13.01
CA GLU A 103 8.54 18.34 11.64
C GLU A 103 7.49 17.43 11.00
N LEU A 104 6.44 18.05 10.48
CA LEU A 104 5.20 17.39 10.06
C LEU A 104 4.85 17.80 8.64
N GLU A 105 4.18 16.91 7.91
CA GLU A 105 3.58 17.22 6.62
C GLU A 105 2.07 16.99 6.68
N SER A 106 1.31 17.94 6.14
CA SER A 106 -0.14 17.82 6.00
C SER A 106 -0.62 18.40 4.67
N ARG A 107 -1.90 18.18 4.35
CA ARG A 107 -2.57 18.64 3.14
C ARG A 107 -3.72 19.56 3.46
N LEU A 108 -4.21 20.29 2.47
CA LEU A 108 -5.42 21.10 2.59
C LEU A 108 -6.61 20.24 3.00
N SER A 109 -7.39 20.75 3.96
CA SER A 109 -8.55 20.08 4.54
C SER A 109 -9.82 20.31 3.70
N CYS A 110 -9.76 19.97 2.40
CA CYS A 110 -10.86 20.08 1.41
C CYS A 110 -11.05 18.79 0.58
N ASP A 111 -12.15 18.69 -0.17
CA ASP A 111 -12.51 17.49 -0.97
C ASP A 111 -11.85 17.45 -2.38
N ASP A 112 -11.66 16.25 -2.94
CA ASP A 112 -10.95 15.95 -4.22
C ASP A 112 -11.90 15.77 -5.42
N LYS A 113 -13.19 16.12 -5.28
CA LYS A 113 -14.13 16.05 -6.40
C LYS A 113 -14.01 17.27 -7.30
N ASP A 114 -13.61 17.06 -8.55
CA ASP A 114 -13.67 18.05 -9.63
C ASP A 114 -15.07 18.69 -9.67
N GLY A 115 -15.14 19.99 -9.34
CA GLY A 115 -16.40 20.74 -9.29
C GLY A 115 -17.06 20.86 -7.91
N ALA A 116 -16.37 20.57 -6.81
CA ALA A 116 -16.85 20.90 -5.47
C ALA A 116 -17.03 22.42 -5.32
N THR A 117 -18.29 22.87 -5.21
CA THR A 117 -18.63 24.17 -4.65
C THR A 117 -17.93 24.34 -3.30
N ALA A 118 -17.54 25.57 -2.95
CA ALA A 118 -16.64 25.94 -1.86
C ALA A 118 -17.10 25.60 -0.41
N GLY A 119 -17.74 24.45 -0.17
CA GLY A 119 -18.48 24.16 1.04
C GLY A 119 -18.22 22.85 1.78
N GLU A 120 -17.35 21.96 1.29
CA GLU A 120 -16.96 20.74 2.01
C GLU A 120 -15.52 20.85 2.55
N TYR A 121 -15.39 20.88 3.89
CA TYR A 121 -14.13 21.01 4.62
C TYR A 121 -14.09 20.05 5.81
N ALA A 122 -12.91 19.56 6.21
CA ALA A 122 -12.72 18.81 7.45
C ALA A 122 -12.35 19.74 8.62
N ALA A 123 -11.54 20.77 8.37
CA ALA A 123 -11.28 21.87 9.30
C ALA A 123 -11.23 23.21 8.56
N ARG A 124 -11.71 24.29 9.19
CA ARG A 124 -11.51 25.67 8.73
C ARG A 124 -11.44 26.65 9.91
N VAL A 125 -10.85 27.84 9.70
CA VAL A 125 -10.93 28.91 10.70
C VAL A 125 -12.33 29.55 10.72
N ALA A 126 -12.81 29.95 11.90
CA ALA A 126 -14.09 30.64 12.04
C ALA A 126 -14.02 32.09 11.53
N GLN A 127 -12.84 32.70 11.62
CA GLN A 127 -12.53 34.05 11.14
C GLN A 127 -11.22 34.02 10.38
N GLY A 128 -11.21 34.67 9.22
CA GLY A 128 -10.11 34.64 8.25
C GLY A 128 -10.46 33.79 7.03
N ASP A 129 -9.65 33.95 5.99
CA ASP A 129 -9.83 33.29 4.69
C ASP A 129 -8.76 32.22 4.43
N GLU A 130 -7.88 31.95 5.40
CA GLU A 130 -6.81 30.96 5.30
C GLU A 130 -7.35 29.52 5.13
N TRP A 131 -6.64 28.71 4.35
CA TRP A 131 -6.90 27.28 4.31
C TRP A 131 -6.26 26.59 5.51
N VAL A 132 -6.96 25.60 6.06
CA VAL A 132 -6.48 24.80 7.19
C VAL A 132 -6.02 23.45 6.68
N LEU A 133 -4.89 22.96 7.20
CA LEU A 133 -4.42 21.62 6.93
C LEU A 133 -5.09 20.58 7.84
N ASP A 134 -5.14 19.32 7.40
CA ASP A 134 -5.65 18.21 8.23
C ASP A 134 -4.90 18.11 9.57
N PRO A 135 -5.60 17.78 10.68
CA PRO A 135 -5.00 17.71 12.02
C PRO A 135 -3.94 16.62 12.15
N ARG A 136 -2.92 16.90 12.97
CA ARG A 136 -1.94 15.91 13.45
C ARG A 136 -1.91 15.91 14.97
N THR A 137 -2.01 14.74 15.57
CA THR A 137 -2.00 14.57 17.03
C THR A 137 -0.73 13.85 17.47
N THR A 138 -0.06 14.41 18.47
CA THR A 138 1.17 13.89 19.07
C THR A 138 0.93 13.73 20.56
N THR A 139 1.19 12.54 21.11
CA THR A 139 1.13 12.30 22.57
C THR A 139 2.54 12.26 23.14
N ILE A 140 2.75 12.96 24.25
CA ILE A 140 4.04 13.04 24.95
C ILE A 140 3.82 12.65 26.41
N THR A 141 4.44 11.56 26.87
CA THR A 141 4.34 11.10 28.26
C THR A 141 5.11 12.05 29.18
N THR A 142 4.44 12.57 30.22
CA THR A 142 5.01 13.59 31.13
C THR A 142 5.32 13.06 32.52
N ALA A 143 4.87 11.85 32.88
CA ALA A 143 5.05 11.27 34.22
C ALA A 143 6.52 11.14 34.64
N GLU A 144 7.42 10.82 33.71
CA GLU A 144 8.86 10.68 33.97
C GLU A 144 9.62 12.00 33.75
N LEU A 145 9.11 12.88 32.89
CA LEU A 145 9.74 14.15 32.49
C LEU A 145 9.49 15.28 33.48
N LEU A 146 8.27 15.33 34.01
CA LEU A 146 7.80 16.33 34.96
C LEU A 146 7.13 15.64 36.16
N PRO A 147 7.87 14.82 36.95
CA PRO A 147 7.29 14.05 38.06
C PRO A 147 6.67 14.93 39.15
N ARG A 148 7.02 16.22 39.19
CA ARG A 148 6.45 17.23 40.09
C ARG A 148 5.71 18.35 39.36
N GLY A 149 5.42 18.16 38.08
CA GLY A 149 4.82 19.17 37.21
C GLY A 149 5.84 20.20 36.74
N GLY A 150 5.41 21.09 35.85
CA GLY A 150 6.26 22.07 35.21
C GLY A 150 5.54 22.86 34.11
N VAL A 151 6.29 23.31 33.12
CA VAL A 151 5.79 24.09 31.98
C VAL A 151 6.22 23.42 30.68
N MET A 152 5.30 23.28 29.74
CA MET A 152 5.63 22.96 28.35
C MET A 152 5.64 24.25 27.54
N ARG A 153 6.82 24.66 27.04
CA ARG A 153 6.99 25.79 26.13
C ARG A 153 6.94 25.30 24.70
N MET A 154 5.94 25.74 23.94
CA MET A 154 5.75 25.41 22.53
C MET A 154 6.23 26.54 21.62
N ARG A 155 7.03 26.24 20.61
CA ARG A 155 7.51 27.21 19.62
C ARG A 155 7.28 26.71 18.20
N GLY A 156 6.85 27.57 17.29
CA GLY A 156 6.69 27.19 15.88
C GLY A 156 8.06 26.98 15.22
N LEU A 157 8.16 26.09 14.24
CA LEU A 157 9.37 25.98 13.43
C LEU A 157 9.30 26.94 12.23
N PRO A 158 10.38 27.68 11.90
CA PRO A 158 10.39 28.60 10.77
C PRO A 158 10.63 27.86 9.44
N ILE A 159 9.81 26.84 9.15
CA ILE A 159 9.88 26.05 7.91
C ILE A 159 8.80 26.51 6.91
N SER A 160 8.34 25.64 6.01
CA SER A 160 7.49 26.02 4.86
C SER A 160 6.19 26.73 5.24
N VAL A 161 5.54 26.33 6.34
CA VAL A 161 4.38 27.03 6.90
C VAL A 161 4.70 27.47 8.32
N LYS A 162 4.59 28.79 8.55
CA LYS A 162 4.93 29.43 9.83
C LYS A 162 3.77 29.48 10.81
N ASP A 163 2.54 29.54 10.29
CA ASP A 163 1.34 29.67 11.11
C ASP A 163 0.80 28.31 11.52
N VAL A 164 1.18 27.89 12.73
CA VAL A 164 0.74 26.64 13.35
C VAL A 164 -0.30 26.96 14.41
N LEU A 165 -1.39 26.19 14.43
CA LEU A 165 -2.35 26.17 15.51
C LEU A 165 -2.17 24.90 16.32
N SER A 166 -2.25 25.00 17.64
CA SER A 166 -2.10 23.88 18.55
C SER A 166 -3.18 23.89 19.63
N ARG A 167 -3.74 22.73 19.92
CA ARG A 167 -4.56 22.48 21.10
C ARG A 167 -3.80 21.48 21.97
N VAL A 168 -3.54 21.90 23.20
CA VAL A 168 -2.81 21.11 24.19
C VAL A 168 -3.80 20.61 25.23
N GLU A 169 -3.83 19.30 25.42
CA GLU A 169 -4.68 18.65 26.39
C GLU A 169 -3.83 17.84 27.34
N GLY A 170 -4.21 17.89 28.61
CA GLY A 170 -3.56 17.17 29.68
C GLY A 170 -4.46 16.06 30.13
N ARG A 171 -3.93 14.84 30.17
CA ARG A 171 -4.68 13.68 30.63
C ARG A 171 -4.60 13.59 32.15
N TYR A 172 -5.68 14.00 32.82
CA TYR A 172 -5.77 13.95 34.29
C TYR A 172 -6.42 12.64 34.75
N ARG A 173 -5.99 12.13 35.92
CA ARG A 173 -6.72 11.09 36.66
C ARG A 173 -7.51 11.72 37.82
N ARG A 174 -8.86 11.62 37.80
CA ARG A 174 -9.72 12.05 38.93
C ARG A 174 -9.62 11.05 40.09
N GLY A 175 -9.49 11.54 41.32
CA GLY A 175 -9.60 10.73 42.54
C GLY A 175 -11.02 10.20 42.76
N SER A 176 -11.19 9.17 43.60
CA SER A 176 -12.49 8.53 43.83
C SER A 176 -13.58 9.48 44.36
N TYR A 177 -13.22 10.45 45.21
CA TYR A 177 -14.13 11.47 45.74
C TYR A 177 -14.50 12.56 44.72
N GLU A 178 -13.54 13.03 43.93
CA GLU A 178 -13.75 14.04 42.89
C GLU A 178 -14.65 13.53 41.76
N ARG A 179 -14.59 12.22 41.45
CA ARG A 179 -15.50 11.57 40.50
C ARG A 179 -16.97 11.70 40.93
N LYS A 180 -17.26 11.42 42.21
CA LYS A 180 -18.62 11.54 42.75
C LYS A 180 -19.11 12.99 42.75
N PHE A 181 -18.27 13.94 43.13
CA PHE A 181 -18.64 15.35 43.13
C PHE A 181 -18.87 15.89 41.71
N TYR A 182 -18.01 15.52 40.76
CA TYR A 182 -18.14 15.89 39.36
C TYR A 182 -19.39 15.28 38.72
N GLU A 183 -19.67 14.01 38.97
CA GLU A 183 -20.90 13.34 38.52
C GLU A 183 -22.18 14.01 39.03
N MET A 184 -22.18 14.49 40.28
CA MET A 184 -23.31 15.26 40.84
C MET A 184 -23.44 16.67 40.25
N SER A 185 -22.38 17.20 39.64
CA SER A 185 -22.36 18.55 39.04
C SER A 185 -22.74 18.59 37.56
N LEU A 186 -22.78 17.44 36.88
CA LEU A 186 -23.11 17.36 35.45
C LEU A 186 -24.62 17.34 35.25
N ASP A 187 -25.12 18.17 34.33
CA ASP A 187 -26.50 18.09 33.84
C ASP A 187 -26.65 17.03 32.73
N ASP A 188 -27.86 16.76 32.26
CA ASP A 188 -28.14 15.68 31.29
C ASP A 188 -27.42 15.86 29.95
N GLU A 189 -27.14 17.10 29.54
CA GLU A 189 -26.48 17.39 28.28
C GLU A 189 -24.96 17.20 28.41
N ASP A 190 -24.36 17.70 29.49
CA ASP A 190 -22.94 17.51 29.80
C ASP A 190 -22.62 16.06 30.15
N ARG A 191 -23.53 15.35 30.80
CA ARG A 191 -23.48 13.90 30.99
C ARG A 191 -23.38 13.19 29.65
N SER A 192 -24.25 13.52 28.70
CA SER A 192 -24.20 12.94 27.35
C SER A 192 -22.90 13.25 26.61
N ARG A 193 -22.30 14.42 26.85
CA ARG A 193 -21.06 14.88 26.19
C ARG A 193 -19.80 14.23 26.79
N VAL A 194 -19.75 14.03 28.11
CA VAL A 194 -18.65 13.33 28.80
C VAL A 194 -18.49 11.88 28.31
N VAL A 195 -19.58 11.27 27.84
CA VAL A 195 -19.56 9.91 27.34
C VAL A 195 -19.67 9.79 25.82
N SER A 196 -20.01 10.84 25.07
CA SER A 196 -20.20 10.77 23.60
C SER A 196 -18.94 10.33 22.85
N ASP A 197 -17.77 10.70 23.37
CA ASP A 197 -16.47 10.36 22.77
C ASP A 197 -16.00 8.96 23.18
N MET A 198 -16.65 8.36 24.18
CA MET A 198 -16.32 7.05 24.76
C MET A 198 -17.35 5.96 24.44
N THR A 199 -18.62 6.30 24.23
CA THR A 199 -19.75 5.36 24.15
C THR A 199 -21.01 6.01 23.59
N SER A 200 -21.85 5.23 22.91
CA SER A 200 -23.14 5.65 22.34
C SER A 200 -24.33 5.51 23.30
N LEU A 201 -24.09 5.04 24.53
CA LEU A 201 -25.10 4.91 25.59
C LEU A 201 -25.17 6.19 26.42
N GLY A 202 -26.36 6.54 26.91
CA GLY A 202 -26.56 7.65 27.83
C GLY A 202 -25.78 7.43 29.14
N PHE A 203 -25.34 8.52 29.76
CA PHE A 203 -24.50 8.49 30.96
C PHE A 203 -25.10 7.68 32.12
N GLU A 204 -26.43 7.71 32.28
CA GLU A 204 -27.20 6.98 33.31
C GLU A 204 -27.31 5.46 33.03
N ASP A 205 -27.11 5.05 31.78
CA ASP A 205 -27.21 3.64 31.35
C ASP A 205 -25.85 2.91 31.43
N LEU A 206 -24.80 3.61 31.86
CA LEU A 206 -23.47 3.04 32.01
C LEU A 206 -23.31 2.28 33.34
N PRO A 207 -22.67 1.09 33.33
CA PRO A 207 -22.27 0.38 34.54
C PRO A 207 -21.37 1.24 35.44
N GLU A 208 -21.49 1.13 36.76
CA GLU A 208 -20.81 2.00 37.75
C GLU A 208 -19.28 2.09 37.55
N THR A 209 -18.64 1.00 37.12
CA THR A 209 -17.21 0.97 36.78
C THR A 209 -16.87 1.71 35.49
N ALA A 210 -17.74 1.66 34.47
CA ALA A 210 -17.60 2.39 33.21
C ALA A 210 -17.96 3.86 33.36
N ARG A 211 -18.97 4.17 34.17
CA ARG A 211 -19.33 5.52 34.61
C ARG A 211 -18.19 6.12 35.40
N SER A 212 -17.67 5.41 36.40
CA SER A 212 -16.45 5.80 37.11
C SER A 212 -15.23 5.93 36.19
N ARG A 213 -15.13 5.21 35.07
CA ARG A 213 -14.02 5.30 34.12
C ARG A 213 -14.17 6.51 33.17
N ALA A 214 -15.37 6.79 32.69
CA ALA A 214 -15.71 8.02 31.96
C ALA A 214 -15.53 9.27 32.84
N LEU A 215 -15.77 9.12 34.14
CA LEU A 215 -15.47 10.12 35.14
C LEU A 215 -13.98 10.11 35.57
N SER A 216 -13.21 9.04 35.30
CA SER A 216 -11.83 8.88 35.83
C SER A 216 -10.78 9.66 35.07
N GLY A 217 -10.97 9.86 33.77
CA GLY A 217 -10.03 10.52 32.89
C GLY A 217 -10.68 11.72 32.25
N TRP A 218 -9.96 12.81 32.14
CA TRP A 218 -10.36 13.90 31.27
C TRP A 218 -9.14 14.49 30.60
N ASP A 219 -9.27 14.67 29.30
CA ASP A 219 -8.36 15.48 28.50
C ASP A 219 -8.83 16.93 28.70
N ARG A 220 -8.29 17.58 29.74
CA ARG A 220 -8.55 19.02 29.90
C ARG A 220 -7.63 19.74 28.95
N ARG A 221 -8.19 20.66 28.17
CA ARG A 221 -7.36 21.68 27.55
C ARG A 221 -6.52 22.38 28.62
N LEU A 222 -5.20 22.30 28.49
CA LEU A 222 -4.29 22.98 29.39
C LEU A 222 -4.17 24.43 28.95
N ASP A 223 -4.40 25.33 29.90
CA ASP A 223 -4.33 26.76 29.65
C ASP A 223 -2.90 27.22 29.47
N ALA A 224 -2.71 28.10 28.48
CA ALA A 224 -1.45 28.80 28.32
C ALA A 224 -1.21 29.73 29.53
N ALA A 225 0.04 29.78 29.99
CA ALA A 225 0.50 30.70 31.01
C ALA A 225 0.70 32.09 30.39
N GLY A 226 0.00 33.09 30.93
CA GLY A 226 0.12 34.50 30.52
C GLY A 226 -1.22 35.13 30.16
N LEU A 227 -1.19 36.28 29.51
CA LEU A 227 -2.36 37.05 29.06
C LEU A 227 -2.58 36.85 27.55
N GLU A 228 -3.81 36.53 27.15
CA GLU A 228 -4.21 36.47 25.75
C GLU A 228 -3.99 37.84 25.07
N GLY A 229 -3.44 37.84 23.85
CA GLY A 229 -3.08 39.05 23.10
C GLY A 229 -1.71 39.63 23.46
N LYS A 230 -1.09 39.19 24.57
CA LYS A 230 0.26 39.58 24.99
C LYS A 230 1.24 38.39 24.91
N ASP A 231 0.92 37.31 25.62
CA ASP A 231 1.80 36.13 25.80
C ASP A 231 1.38 34.94 24.92
N TYR A 232 0.11 34.87 24.50
CA TYR A 232 -0.39 33.90 23.52
C TYR A 232 -1.59 34.46 22.75
N THR A 233 -1.95 33.83 21.63
CA THR A 233 -3.11 34.20 20.80
C THR A 233 -3.97 32.98 20.51
N LEU A 234 -5.30 33.12 20.51
CA LEU A 234 -6.23 32.05 20.17
C LEU A 234 -6.84 32.23 18.77
N ARG A 235 -7.14 31.10 18.12
CA ARG A 235 -7.96 31.02 16.90
C ARG A 235 -9.06 29.98 17.10
N ARG A 236 -10.23 30.28 16.53
CA ARG A 236 -11.39 29.37 16.50
C ARG A 236 -11.34 28.53 15.23
N LEU A 237 -11.43 27.21 15.37
CA LEU A 237 -11.49 26.24 14.28
C LEU A 237 -12.86 25.54 14.28
N LEU A 238 -13.41 25.35 13.09
CA LEU A 238 -14.69 24.69 12.84
C LEU A 238 -14.42 23.35 12.15
N LEU A 239 -15.02 22.27 12.65
CA LEU A 239 -14.74 20.88 12.25
C LEU A 239 -15.98 20.18 11.68
N ARG A 240 -15.77 19.16 10.82
CA ARG A 240 -16.83 18.25 10.28
C ARG A 240 -16.32 16.81 10.10
N ASN A 241 -17.24 15.84 10.14
CA ASN A 241 -16.97 14.39 10.01
C ASN A 241 -16.65 13.97 8.57
N TYR A 242 -15.39 14.11 8.12
CA TYR A 242 -15.01 13.64 6.79
C TYR A 242 -13.80 12.68 6.72
N ARG A 243 -13.06 12.40 7.80
CA ARG A 243 -12.07 11.30 7.82
C ARG A 243 -11.68 10.90 9.24
N THR A 244 -11.53 9.60 9.49
CA THR A 244 -10.96 9.05 10.72
C THR A 244 -9.44 9.31 10.78
N PRO A 245 -8.87 9.67 11.94
CA PRO A 245 -7.42 9.71 12.10
C PRO A 245 -6.79 8.32 11.91
N PHE A 246 -5.63 8.28 11.26
CA PHE A 246 -4.88 7.05 10.92
C PHE A 246 -4.26 6.39 12.18
N PRO A 247 -4.04 5.05 12.18
CA PRO A 247 -3.44 4.34 13.31
C PRO A 247 -2.04 4.86 13.67
N ALA A 248 -1.80 5.01 14.97
CA ALA A 248 -0.54 5.46 15.55
C ALA A 248 0.52 4.35 15.52
N ALA A 249 1.79 4.74 15.34
CA ALA A 249 2.92 3.86 15.59
C ALA A 249 3.02 3.53 17.08
N ALA A 250 3.27 2.27 17.44
CA ALA A 250 3.43 1.88 18.84
C ALA A 250 4.80 2.35 19.38
N GLY A 251 4.79 2.98 20.55
CA GLY A 251 6.01 3.33 21.31
C GLY A 251 6.41 2.26 22.32
N THR A 252 7.69 1.85 22.23
CA THR A 252 8.66 1.38 23.26
C THR A 252 8.49 0.05 24.01
N VAL A 253 9.38 -0.90 23.67
CA VAL A 253 10.20 -1.73 24.59
C VAL A 253 11.66 -1.71 24.05
N PRO A 254 12.73 -1.73 24.87
CA PRO A 254 14.10 -1.89 24.37
C PRO A 254 14.31 -3.30 23.77
N GLY A 255 14.55 -3.35 22.46
CA GLY A 255 14.82 -4.57 21.69
C GLY A 255 13.58 -5.32 21.18
N HIS A 256 13.80 -6.20 20.20
CA HIS A 256 12.78 -7.04 19.57
C HIS A 256 13.09 -8.52 19.78
N SER A 257 12.06 -9.30 20.11
CA SER A 257 12.21 -10.73 20.39
C SER A 257 12.36 -11.54 19.10
N VAL A 258 13.40 -12.38 19.04
CA VAL A 258 13.71 -13.33 17.95
C VAL A 258 14.06 -14.70 18.52
N GLY A 259 13.77 -15.76 17.78
CA GLY A 259 13.97 -17.16 18.19
C GLY A 259 13.43 -18.11 17.13
N GLU A 260 13.21 -19.38 17.47
CA GLU A 260 12.61 -20.34 16.53
C GLU A 260 11.21 -19.92 16.10
N ARG A 261 10.45 -19.33 17.02
CA ARG A 261 9.08 -18.89 16.79
C ARG A 261 8.99 -17.49 16.18
N HIS A 262 10.05 -16.70 16.29
CA HIS A 262 9.97 -15.26 16.11
C HIS A 262 11.11 -14.65 15.29
N ALA A 263 10.78 -13.66 14.48
CA ALA A 263 11.71 -12.95 13.63
C ALA A 263 11.50 -11.43 13.72
N ALA A 264 12.55 -10.69 13.40
CA ALA A 264 12.52 -9.23 13.34
C ALA A 264 12.96 -8.74 11.96
N ALA A 265 12.22 -7.76 11.43
CA ALA A 265 12.43 -7.20 10.11
C ALA A 265 12.75 -5.70 10.15
N ILE A 266 13.77 -5.28 9.38
CA ILE A 266 14.18 -3.90 9.19
C ILE A 266 14.20 -3.58 7.70
N ASN A 267 13.60 -2.46 7.31
CA ASN A 267 13.50 -2.06 5.90
C ASN A 267 14.52 -0.97 5.57
N VAL A 268 15.23 -1.13 4.46
CA VAL A 268 16.28 -0.21 4.03
C VAL A 268 16.30 -0.01 2.50
N MET A 269 16.85 1.13 2.06
CA MET A 269 17.11 1.49 0.67
C MET A 269 18.54 2.04 0.55
N GLY A 270 19.26 1.67 -0.51
CA GLY A 270 20.65 2.10 -0.69
C GLY A 270 21.67 1.30 0.14
N PRO A 271 22.97 1.62 0.01
CA PRO A 271 24.03 0.98 0.78
C PRO A 271 23.85 1.22 2.28
N VAL A 272 24.09 0.20 3.10
CA VAL A 272 23.94 0.31 4.56
C VAL A 272 24.91 -0.59 5.29
N GLU A 273 25.35 -0.11 6.45
CA GLU A 273 25.99 -0.90 7.50
C GLU A 273 25.11 -0.89 8.75
N LEU A 274 24.96 -2.06 9.35
CA LEU A 274 24.05 -2.30 10.46
C LEU A 274 24.71 -3.20 11.48
N ASP A 275 24.78 -2.73 12.72
CA ASP A 275 25.15 -3.55 13.86
C ASP A 275 23.91 -4.09 14.53
N VAL A 276 23.96 -5.37 14.86
CA VAL A 276 22.89 -6.02 15.59
C VAL A 276 23.43 -6.49 16.93
N LEU A 277 22.87 -5.94 18.00
CA LEU A 277 23.22 -6.31 19.37
C LEU A 277 22.34 -7.48 19.79
N ALA A 278 22.95 -8.54 20.29
CA ALA A 278 22.30 -9.77 20.73
C ALA A 278 23.11 -10.46 21.85
N PRO A 279 22.52 -11.38 22.63
CA PRO A 279 23.29 -12.13 23.63
C PRO A 279 24.40 -12.97 22.99
N PRO A 280 25.64 -12.95 23.53
CA PRO A 280 26.77 -13.73 23.03
C PRO A 280 26.48 -15.24 22.91
N GLY A 281 27.10 -15.89 21.93
CA GLY A 281 27.01 -17.34 21.71
C GLY A 281 25.70 -17.83 21.09
N ARG A 282 24.71 -16.94 20.85
CA ARG A 282 23.46 -17.29 20.17
C ARG A 282 23.70 -17.55 18.67
N SER A 283 23.01 -18.53 18.10
CA SER A 283 22.98 -18.72 16.65
C SER A 283 21.84 -17.91 16.04
N VAL A 284 22.18 -17.04 15.10
CA VAL A 284 21.23 -16.21 14.34
C VAL A 284 21.32 -16.54 12.86
N THR A 285 20.19 -16.47 12.16
CA THR A 285 20.15 -16.46 10.70
C THR A 285 19.74 -15.08 10.26
N VAL A 286 20.58 -14.45 9.43
CA VAL A 286 20.29 -13.15 8.83
C VAL A 286 20.00 -13.39 7.36
N SER A 287 18.86 -12.92 6.89
CA SER A 287 18.53 -12.92 5.47
C SER A 287 18.23 -11.52 4.98
N GLU A 288 18.54 -11.28 3.71
CA GLU A 288 18.25 -10.03 3.02
C GLU A 288 17.21 -10.34 1.94
N GLY A 289 16.03 -9.73 2.04
CA GLY A 289 14.94 -9.85 1.07
C GLY A 289 15.40 -9.52 -0.36
N GLY A 290 14.72 -10.08 -1.35
CA GLY A 290 15.02 -9.84 -2.76
C GLY A 290 16.23 -10.57 -3.32
N GLY A 291 16.48 -11.80 -2.87
CA GLY A 291 17.48 -12.71 -3.46
C GLY A 291 18.82 -12.84 -2.72
N GLY A 292 19.01 -12.14 -1.60
CA GLY A 292 20.18 -12.33 -0.73
C GLY A 292 20.10 -13.67 0.01
N GLY A 293 21.13 -14.51 -0.13
CA GLY A 293 21.20 -15.79 0.58
C GLY A 293 21.18 -15.59 2.10
N ALA A 294 20.45 -16.45 2.82
CA ALA A 294 20.47 -16.46 4.27
C ALA A 294 21.85 -16.89 4.79
N ARG A 295 22.37 -16.18 5.79
CA ARG A 295 23.67 -16.47 6.43
C ARG A 295 23.43 -16.83 7.89
N MET A 296 23.95 -17.97 8.30
CA MET A 296 23.97 -18.35 9.70
C MET A 296 25.24 -17.78 10.36
N LEU A 297 25.06 -17.13 11.50
CA LEU A 297 26.13 -16.49 12.28
C LEU A 297 26.00 -16.92 13.74
N THR A 298 27.12 -16.97 14.45
CA THR A 298 27.14 -17.07 15.91
C THR A 298 27.47 -15.68 16.45
N VAL A 299 26.66 -15.18 17.39
CA VAL A 299 26.89 -13.87 18.01
C VAL A 299 28.22 -13.90 18.76
N PRO A 300 29.18 -12.99 18.47
CA PRO A 300 30.48 -12.94 19.12
C PRO A 300 30.41 -12.61 20.62
N GLU A 301 31.54 -12.72 21.33
CA GLU A 301 31.62 -12.49 22.79
C GLU A 301 31.27 -11.06 23.22
N ASP A 302 31.50 -10.08 22.34
CA ASP A 302 31.13 -8.67 22.56
C ASP A 302 29.62 -8.41 22.37
N GLY A 303 28.85 -9.40 21.92
CA GLY A 303 27.41 -9.30 21.71
C GLY A 303 27.00 -8.51 20.46
N VAL A 304 27.93 -8.24 19.53
CA VAL A 304 27.66 -7.44 18.34
C VAL A 304 28.04 -8.21 17.09
N PHE A 305 27.12 -8.29 16.12
CA PHE A 305 27.46 -8.76 14.78
C PHE A 305 27.10 -7.74 13.72
N HIS A 306 27.92 -7.68 12.67
CA HIS A 306 27.82 -6.68 11.61
C HIS A 306 27.12 -7.25 10.37
N VAL A 307 26.21 -6.47 9.81
CA VAL A 307 25.51 -6.75 8.56
C VAL A 307 25.73 -5.57 7.64
N SER A 308 26.19 -5.82 6.43
CA SER A 308 26.38 -4.78 5.42
C SER A 308 25.83 -5.22 4.07
N SER A 309 25.44 -4.23 3.28
CA SER A 309 24.98 -4.45 1.92
C SER A 309 25.22 -3.21 1.07
N SER A 310 25.77 -3.44 -0.13
CA SER A 310 26.02 -2.40 -1.13
C SER A 310 24.87 -2.23 -2.13
N ARG A 311 23.77 -2.98 -1.98
CA ARG A 311 22.64 -2.95 -2.90
C ARG A 311 21.92 -1.60 -2.85
N LEU A 312 21.51 -1.11 -4.01
CA LEU A 312 20.78 0.16 -4.12
C LEU A 312 19.27 0.02 -3.92
N ASN A 313 18.70 -1.13 -4.31
CA ASN A 313 17.27 -1.35 -4.30
C ASN A 313 16.69 -1.48 -2.88
N PRO A 314 15.39 -1.17 -2.68
CA PRO A 314 14.69 -1.41 -1.41
C PRO A 314 14.72 -2.89 -1.01
N ARG A 315 14.86 -3.17 0.28
CA ARG A 315 14.89 -4.54 0.82
C ARG A 315 14.62 -4.57 2.32
N THR A 316 14.42 -5.79 2.82
CA THR A 316 14.26 -6.06 4.25
C THR A 316 15.35 -6.97 4.76
N PHE A 317 16.03 -6.59 5.84
CA PHE A 317 16.82 -7.51 6.64
C PHE A 317 15.93 -8.24 7.63
N VAL A 318 15.96 -9.56 7.61
CA VAL A 318 15.25 -10.41 8.56
C VAL A 318 16.28 -11.13 9.43
N VAL A 319 16.13 -10.98 10.74
CA VAL A 319 16.94 -11.68 11.75
C VAL A 319 16.08 -12.71 12.46
N GLU A 320 16.58 -13.94 12.48
CA GLU A 320 15.94 -15.11 13.08
C GLU A 320 16.90 -15.75 14.08
N GLY A 321 16.38 -16.30 15.18
CA GLY A 321 17.18 -17.02 16.17
C GLY A 321 16.95 -18.53 16.15
N LYS A 322 17.86 -19.30 16.75
CA LYS A 322 17.62 -20.71 17.12
C LYS A 322 17.37 -20.85 18.62
N GLY A 323 16.56 -21.85 19.00
CA GLY A 323 16.12 -22.09 20.37
C GLY A 323 15.18 -21.03 20.92
N ASP A 324 15.21 -20.87 22.24
CA ASP A 324 14.36 -19.93 22.99
C ASP A 324 14.56 -18.48 22.56
N ASP A 325 13.48 -17.70 22.62
CA ASP A 325 13.47 -16.30 22.25
C ASP A 325 14.48 -15.45 23.06
N PHE A 326 15.12 -14.51 22.38
CA PHE A 326 16.00 -13.50 22.96
C PHE A 326 15.80 -12.14 22.26
N LEU A 327 16.31 -11.07 22.87
CA LEU A 327 16.16 -9.71 22.33
C LEU A 327 17.30 -9.35 21.39
N VAL A 328 16.96 -8.67 20.29
CA VAL A 328 17.92 -8.02 19.38
C VAL A 328 17.64 -6.53 19.26
N ARG A 329 18.70 -5.73 19.05
CA ARG A 329 18.60 -4.29 18.76
C ARG A 329 19.38 -3.98 17.49
N PHE A 330 18.88 -3.02 16.71
CA PHE A 330 19.45 -2.65 15.42
C PHE A 330 20.06 -1.25 15.51
N VAL A 331 21.33 -1.13 15.18
CA VAL A 331 22.10 0.11 15.33
C VAL A 331 22.81 0.43 14.03
N LEU A 332 22.54 1.61 13.45
CA LEU A 332 23.19 2.08 12.24
C LEU A 332 24.16 3.24 12.56
N PRO A 333 25.29 3.36 11.84
CA PRO A 333 26.10 4.58 11.86
C PRO A 333 25.32 5.76 11.30
N LYS A 334 25.41 6.95 11.92
CA LYS A 334 24.63 8.16 11.53
C LYS A 334 24.65 8.51 10.03
N PRO A 335 25.74 8.32 9.25
CA PRO A 335 25.72 8.55 7.80
C PRO A 335 24.66 7.74 7.03
N TYR A 336 24.22 6.61 7.57
CA TYR A 336 23.23 5.73 6.97
C TYR A 336 21.79 6.00 7.43
N GLU A 337 21.52 7.08 8.18
CA GLU A 337 20.17 7.41 8.69
C GLU A 337 19.12 7.42 7.58
N ARG A 338 19.46 7.98 6.41
CA ARG A 338 18.57 8.07 5.24
C ARG A 338 18.33 6.73 4.53
N ALA A 339 19.08 5.68 4.88
CA ALA A 339 18.89 4.37 4.32
C ALA A 339 17.67 3.65 4.91
N GLN A 340 17.17 4.05 6.08
CA GLN A 340 15.99 3.43 6.68
C GLN A 340 14.72 3.78 5.89
N ILE A 341 13.91 2.76 5.59
CA ILE A 341 12.54 2.95 5.09
C ILE A 341 11.58 2.73 6.27
N GLY A 342 10.91 3.78 6.74
CA GLY A 342 9.87 3.67 7.75
C GLY A 342 9.44 5.00 8.33
N ASP A 343 8.30 5.03 9.02
CA ASP A 343 7.80 6.25 9.66
C ASP A 343 8.47 6.51 11.03
N LEU A 344 9.18 5.51 11.56
CA LEU A 344 9.86 5.58 12.85
C LEU A 344 11.19 6.32 12.73
N ILE A 345 11.34 7.41 13.49
CA ILE A 345 12.58 8.19 13.59
C ILE A 345 13.64 7.36 14.33
N ALA A 346 14.83 7.28 13.75
CA ALA A 346 15.99 6.65 14.37
C ALA A 346 16.36 7.39 15.67
N LEU A 347 16.66 6.63 16.73
CA LEU A 347 16.93 7.20 18.04
C LEU A 347 18.44 7.38 18.25
N PRO A 348 18.90 8.46 18.90
CA PRO A 348 20.32 8.60 19.24
C PRO A 348 20.85 7.40 20.03
N PHE A 349 22.01 6.88 19.61
CA PHE A 349 22.76 5.81 20.27
C PHE A 349 24.22 6.25 20.48
N GLU A 350 24.95 5.54 21.33
CA GLU A 350 26.33 5.89 21.68
C GLU A 350 27.25 5.92 20.44
N GLY A 351 28.17 6.89 20.41
CA GLY A 351 29.26 6.94 19.41
C GLY A 351 28.89 7.38 17.99
N GLU A 352 28.04 8.42 17.83
CA GLU A 352 27.50 8.86 16.53
C GLU A 352 26.73 7.76 15.78
N ARG A 353 25.97 6.96 16.53
CA ARG A 353 25.15 5.89 16.00
C ARG A 353 23.68 6.17 16.28
N LEU A 354 22.81 5.47 15.58
CA LEU A 354 21.37 5.58 15.73
C LEU A 354 20.77 4.18 15.90
N GLU A 355 19.95 4.00 16.93
CA GLU A 355 19.13 2.80 17.08
C GLU A 355 17.89 2.93 16.19
N ILE A 356 17.72 1.97 15.29
CA ILE A 356 16.52 1.83 14.49
C ILE A 356 15.67 0.68 14.99
N ARG A 357 14.36 0.75 14.71
CA ARG A 357 13.39 -0.23 15.19
C ARG A 357 12.56 -0.76 14.03
N PRO A 358 12.21 -2.06 14.04
CA PRO A 358 11.15 -2.59 13.22
C PRO A 358 9.89 -1.72 13.31
N ASP A 359 9.34 -1.38 12.15
CA ASP A 359 8.10 -0.64 12.10
C ASP A 359 6.93 -1.59 12.40
N VAL A 360 6.30 -1.40 13.56
CA VAL A 360 5.21 -2.24 14.05
C VAL A 360 3.92 -1.43 14.15
N ARG A 361 2.87 -1.94 13.51
CA ARG A 361 1.53 -1.35 13.48
C ARG A 361 0.58 -2.12 14.36
N VAL A 362 -0.29 -1.40 15.08
CA VAL A 362 -1.32 -2.03 15.91
C VAL A 362 -2.64 -2.02 15.15
N VAL A 363 -3.21 -3.20 14.95
CA VAL A 363 -4.48 -3.38 14.23
C VAL A 363 -5.45 -4.17 15.11
N LYS A 364 -6.67 -3.64 15.25
CA LYS A 364 -7.73 -4.30 16.04
C LYS A 364 -8.41 -5.40 15.22
N TYR A 365 -8.55 -6.59 15.80
CA TYR A 365 -9.36 -7.68 15.28
C TYR A 365 -10.48 -8.03 16.27
N LEU A 366 -11.57 -8.58 15.74
CA LEU A 366 -12.75 -8.99 16.50
C LEU A 366 -12.71 -10.49 16.74
N LYS A 367 -12.92 -10.92 17.98
CA LYS A 367 -12.97 -12.33 18.36
C LYS A 367 -14.25 -12.97 17.86
N LEU A 368 -14.14 -14.05 17.08
CA LEU A 368 -15.29 -14.83 16.65
C LEU A 368 -15.79 -15.74 17.78
N ASP A 369 -17.06 -16.11 17.69
CA ASP A 369 -17.75 -17.00 18.61
C ASP A 369 -18.81 -17.79 17.80
N PRO A 370 -19.02 -19.09 18.07
CA PRO A 370 -19.98 -19.90 17.33
C PRO A 370 -21.45 -19.50 17.54
N GLU A 371 -21.76 -18.86 18.66
CA GLU A 371 -23.12 -18.50 19.09
C GLU A 371 -23.36 -16.99 19.06
N ARG A 372 -22.30 -16.18 19.24
CA ARG A 372 -22.41 -14.72 19.36
C ARG A 372 -21.78 -14.01 18.16
N PRO A 373 -22.57 -13.49 17.20
CA PRO A 373 -22.02 -12.97 15.95
C PRO A 373 -21.29 -11.64 16.11
N VAL A 374 -20.28 -11.45 15.27
CA VAL A 374 -19.82 -10.12 14.87
C VAL A 374 -20.75 -9.62 13.78
N VAL A 375 -21.35 -8.45 13.97
CA VAL A 375 -22.34 -7.91 13.04
C VAL A 375 -21.69 -6.89 12.12
N ALA A 376 -21.66 -7.16 10.81
CA ALA A 376 -21.24 -6.21 9.79
C ALA A 376 -22.48 -5.52 9.19
N ARG A 377 -22.60 -4.21 9.39
CA ARG A 377 -23.57 -3.39 8.68
C ARG A 377 -23.01 -3.00 7.32
N VAL A 378 -23.76 -3.28 6.27
CA VAL A 378 -23.34 -3.02 4.88
C VAL A 378 -24.24 -1.95 4.29
N ALA A 379 -23.62 -0.97 3.61
CA ALA A 379 -24.36 0.08 2.95
C ALA A 379 -25.21 -0.50 1.81
N PRO A 380 -26.35 0.13 1.47
CA PRO A 380 -27.06 -0.16 0.23
C PRO A 380 -26.09 -0.12 -0.95
N GLU A 381 -26.19 -1.07 -1.87
CA GLU A 381 -25.31 -1.24 -3.03
C GLU A 381 -23.86 -1.66 -2.75
N GLN A 382 -23.44 -1.88 -1.49
CA GLN A 382 -22.11 -2.45 -1.21
C GLN A 382 -22.04 -3.88 -1.79
N PRO A 383 -21.17 -4.15 -2.78
CA PRO A 383 -21.20 -5.43 -3.49
C PRO A 383 -20.45 -6.55 -2.75
N TYR A 384 -19.49 -6.19 -1.91
CA TYR A 384 -18.57 -7.11 -1.27
C TYR A 384 -18.25 -6.73 0.18
N LEU A 385 -18.12 -7.77 1.00
CA LEU A 385 -17.59 -7.73 2.36
C LEU A 385 -16.31 -8.56 2.42
N GLY A 386 -15.19 -7.93 2.76
CA GLY A 386 -13.90 -8.57 2.95
C GLY A 386 -13.69 -8.96 4.41
N LEU A 387 -13.22 -10.19 4.63
CA LEU A 387 -12.84 -10.71 5.93
C LEU A 387 -11.34 -11.00 5.89
N LEU A 388 -10.58 -10.31 6.73
CA LEU A 388 -9.20 -10.70 7.02
C LEU A 388 -9.20 -11.57 8.27
N LEU A 389 -8.89 -12.84 8.09
CA LEU A 389 -8.98 -13.90 9.09
C LEU A 389 -7.59 -14.22 9.66
N ARG A 390 -7.54 -14.41 10.96
CA ARG A 390 -6.39 -14.95 11.69
C ARG A 390 -6.87 -15.85 12.82
N ALA A 391 -5.96 -16.67 13.33
CA ALA A 391 -6.17 -17.43 14.55
C ALA A 391 -5.17 -16.99 15.64
N GLU A 392 -5.62 -17.10 16.88
CA GLU A 392 -4.79 -17.06 18.07
C GLU A 392 -4.29 -18.49 18.35
N LEU A 393 -2.98 -18.65 18.49
CA LEU A 393 -2.36 -19.95 18.77
C LEU A 393 -2.24 -20.15 20.29
N PRO A 394 -2.45 -21.38 20.80
CA PRO A 394 -2.27 -21.68 22.22
C PRO A 394 -0.80 -21.56 22.62
N GLU A 395 -0.52 -21.20 23.89
CA GLU A 395 0.85 -20.87 24.33
C GLU A 395 1.81 -22.08 24.39
N ALA A 396 1.31 -23.24 24.85
CA ALA A 396 2.10 -24.45 25.05
C ALA A 396 1.95 -25.42 23.87
N GLY A 397 3.07 -25.91 23.32
CA GLY A 397 3.06 -26.88 22.22
C GLY A 397 2.36 -26.35 20.96
N ALA A 398 2.34 -25.03 20.79
CA ALA A 398 1.65 -24.33 19.71
C ALA A 398 1.94 -25.03 18.36
N PRO A 399 0.91 -25.37 17.57
CA PRO A 399 1.12 -25.99 16.27
C PRO A 399 1.63 -24.96 15.24
N ASP A 400 2.32 -25.42 14.20
CA ASP A 400 2.78 -24.57 13.09
C ASP A 400 1.64 -24.05 12.21
N SER A 401 0.42 -24.55 12.44
CA SER A 401 -0.79 -24.05 11.81
C SER A 401 -2.03 -24.32 12.66
N MET A 402 -3.10 -23.57 12.40
CA MET A 402 -4.38 -23.72 13.08
C MET A 402 -5.52 -23.79 12.07
N ALA A 403 -6.35 -24.82 12.17
CA ALA A 403 -7.58 -24.90 11.40
C ALA A 403 -8.68 -24.05 12.05
N GLY A 404 -9.56 -23.46 11.25
CA GLY A 404 -10.71 -22.72 11.76
C GLY A 404 -11.83 -22.58 10.74
N THR A 405 -13.03 -22.44 11.27
CA THR A 405 -14.27 -22.26 10.52
C THR A 405 -14.83 -20.87 10.74
N VAL A 406 -15.30 -20.25 9.66
CA VAL A 406 -16.01 -18.97 9.66
C VAL A 406 -17.30 -19.12 8.88
N VAL A 407 -18.40 -18.62 9.45
CA VAL A 407 -19.72 -18.66 8.84
C VAL A 407 -20.25 -17.23 8.74
N ALA A 408 -20.61 -16.80 7.53
CA ALA A 408 -21.38 -15.58 7.32
C ALA A 408 -22.85 -15.93 7.09
N ARG A 409 -23.76 -15.27 7.81
CA ARG A 409 -25.21 -15.43 7.70
C ARG A 409 -25.85 -14.10 7.37
N TRP A 410 -26.86 -14.13 6.51
CA TRP A 410 -27.66 -12.95 6.14
C TRP A 410 -29.16 -13.21 6.21
N GLY A 411 -29.55 -14.38 6.73
CA GLY A 411 -30.92 -14.77 6.95
C GLY A 411 -31.02 -16.07 7.77
N SER A 412 -32.23 -16.61 7.82
CA SER A 412 -32.58 -17.78 8.64
C SER A 412 -32.61 -19.09 7.85
N GLY A 413 -32.65 -19.02 6.52
CA GLY A 413 -32.71 -20.17 5.64
C GLY A 413 -31.37 -20.90 5.46
N PRO A 414 -31.39 -22.19 5.07
CA PRO A 414 -30.18 -22.99 4.88
C PRO A 414 -29.28 -22.49 3.74
N ASN A 415 -29.84 -21.75 2.78
CA ASN A 415 -29.11 -21.12 1.67
C ASN A 415 -28.75 -19.66 1.94
N GLU A 416 -29.04 -19.15 3.15
CA GLU A 416 -28.78 -17.77 3.56
C GLU A 416 -27.51 -17.67 4.43
N ARG A 417 -26.53 -18.53 4.11
CA ARG A 417 -25.23 -18.61 4.76
C ARG A 417 -24.12 -18.99 3.78
N ALA A 418 -22.89 -18.61 4.12
CA ALA A 418 -21.66 -19.08 3.51
C ALA A 418 -20.74 -19.61 4.61
N GLU A 419 -20.03 -20.71 4.35
CA GLU A 419 -19.09 -21.32 5.28
C GLU A 419 -17.71 -21.40 4.63
N LEU A 420 -16.68 -21.07 5.39
CA LEU A 420 -15.28 -21.19 5.01
C LEU A 420 -14.54 -21.97 6.09
N ARG A 421 -13.90 -23.07 5.69
CA ARG A 421 -12.92 -23.79 6.50
C ARG A 421 -11.55 -23.52 5.93
N GLN A 422 -10.59 -23.20 6.77
CA GLN A 422 -9.20 -23.14 6.33
C GLN A 422 -8.23 -23.59 7.40
N THR A 423 -7.00 -23.85 6.97
CA THR A 423 -5.83 -23.93 7.84
C THR A 423 -4.99 -22.66 7.66
N LEU A 424 -4.53 -22.08 8.76
CA LEU A 424 -3.75 -20.84 8.83
C LEU A 424 -2.37 -21.15 9.41
N PRO A 425 -1.26 -20.93 8.68
CA PRO A 425 0.08 -21.18 9.20
C PRO A 425 0.49 -20.12 10.24
N ARG A 426 1.38 -20.49 11.17
CA ARG A 426 1.95 -19.55 12.16
C ARG A 426 2.67 -18.40 11.46
N SER A 427 2.46 -17.19 11.97
CA SER A 427 3.32 -16.06 11.62
C SER A 427 4.54 -16.04 12.53
N ARG A 428 5.72 -15.79 11.95
CA ARG A 428 6.95 -15.55 12.72
C ARG A 428 7.10 -14.10 13.16
N PHE A 429 6.24 -13.21 12.67
CA PHE A 429 6.40 -11.76 12.84
C PHE A 429 5.26 -11.12 13.63
N GLU A 430 4.05 -11.67 13.54
CA GLU A 430 2.86 -11.06 14.15
C GLU A 430 2.46 -11.75 15.45
N ARG A 431 2.01 -10.93 16.41
CA ARG A 431 1.63 -11.37 17.75
C ARG A 431 0.39 -10.64 18.23
N TRP A 432 -0.42 -11.34 19.00
CA TRP A 432 -1.54 -10.75 19.72
C TRP A 432 -1.03 -10.10 21.01
N GLY A 433 -1.35 -8.83 21.18
CA GLY A 433 -1.28 -8.19 22.50
C GLY A 433 -2.40 -8.69 23.37
N ARG A 434 -2.10 -9.17 24.59
CA ARG A 434 -3.16 -9.34 25.59
C ARG A 434 -3.65 -7.96 26.08
N PRO A 435 -4.95 -7.80 26.37
CA PRO A 435 -5.45 -6.60 27.04
C PRO A 435 -4.69 -6.38 28.35
N ARG A 436 -4.22 -5.15 28.60
CA ARG A 436 -3.49 -4.73 29.81
C ARG A 436 -4.27 -4.90 31.14
N ASP A 437 -5.51 -5.38 31.09
CA ASP A 437 -6.45 -5.38 32.22
C ASP A 437 -6.29 -6.55 33.22
N GLN A 438 -5.19 -7.33 33.17
CA GLN A 438 -4.89 -8.37 34.17
C GLN A 438 -3.58 -8.17 34.96
N ALA A 439 -2.85 -7.07 34.77
CA ALA A 439 -1.60 -6.80 35.50
C ALA A 439 -1.81 -5.93 36.78
N ALA A 440 -3.02 -5.91 37.32
CA ALA A 440 -3.37 -5.11 38.51
C ALA A 440 -3.78 -5.98 39.69
N GLU A 441 -3.07 -7.08 39.95
CA GLU A 441 -3.00 -7.70 41.27
C GLU A 441 -1.60 -8.30 41.41
N GLY A 442 -0.92 -7.95 42.50
CA GLY A 442 0.55 -7.94 42.55
C GLY A 442 1.22 -9.29 42.32
N ALA A 443 2.04 -9.35 41.28
CA ALA A 443 3.26 -10.15 41.22
C ALA A 443 4.14 -9.61 40.08
N ILE A 444 5.15 -8.82 40.42
CA ILE A 444 6.29 -8.61 39.52
C ILE A 444 7.13 -9.90 39.63
N ALA A 445 6.75 -10.90 38.84
CA ALA A 445 7.62 -12.03 38.53
C ALA A 445 8.03 -11.89 37.05
N ALA A 446 9.34 -11.82 36.83
CA ALA A 446 9.97 -11.58 35.53
C ALA A 446 9.89 -12.78 34.56
N SER A 447 8.72 -13.45 34.42
CA SER A 447 8.62 -14.65 33.55
C SER A 447 7.27 -14.91 32.86
N ASP A 448 6.22 -14.10 33.00
CA ASP A 448 4.94 -14.40 32.35
C ASP A 448 4.78 -13.73 30.98
N LYS A 449 4.71 -14.57 29.94
CA LYS A 449 4.55 -14.21 28.53
C LYS A 449 3.22 -13.49 28.30
N THR A 450 3.28 -12.20 27.95
CA THR A 450 2.13 -11.30 27.76
C THR A 450 1.58 -11.25 26.32
N GLU A 451 2.10 -12.08 25.41
CA GLU A 451 1.77 -12.08 23.97
C GLU A 451 1.47 -13.51 23.49
N ALA A 452 0.40 -13.68 22.72
CA ALA A 452 0.06 -14.96 22.09
C ALA A 452 0.45 -14.94 20.60
N ASP A 453 0.98 -16.05 20.07
CA ASP A 453 1.36 -16.14 18.67
C ASP A 453 0.12 -15.99 17.77
N ALA A 454 0.29 -15.28 16.66
CA ALA A 454 -0.73 -15.16 15.63
C ALA A 454 -0.40 -16.04 14.43
N THR A 455 -1.43 -16.40 13.67
CA THR A 455 -1.23 -16.95 12.33
C THR A 455 -1.02 -15.86 11.28
N ASP A 456 -0.49 -16.24 10.12
CA ASP A 456 -0.57 -15.44 8.91
C ASP A 456 -2.04 -15.07 8.59
N PRO A 457 -2.29 -13.90 7.98
CA PRO A 457 -3.62 -13.49 7.60
C PRO A 457 -4.09 -14.25 6.36
N ARG A 458 -5.36 -14.62 6.37
CA ARG A 458 -6.06 -15.02 5.16
C ARG A 458 -7.15 -14.04 4.81
N ARG A 459 -7.15 -13.59 3.57
CA ARG A 459 -8.26 -12.84 3.02
C ARG A 459 -9.33 -13.79 2.46
N ALA A 460 -10.57 -13.54 2.84
CA ALA A 460 -11.77 -14.11 2.26
C ALA A 460 -12.72 -12.97 1.86
N ILE A 461 -13.47 -13.14 0.78
CA ILE A 461 -14.39 -12.14 0.27
C ILE A 461 -15.78 -12.76 0.14
N LEU A 462 -16.77 -12.13 0.73
CA LEU A 462 -18.18 -12.48 0.59
C LEU A 462 -18.85 -11.50 -0.39
N ARG A 463 -19.58 -12.04 -1.36
CA ARG A 463 -20.53 -11.22 -2.14
C ARG A 463 -21.76 -10.98 -1.28
N ILE A 464 -22.11 -9.71 -1.09
CA ILE A 464 -23.28 -9.34 -0.31
C ILE A 464 -24.53 -9.70 -1.12
N PRO A 465 -25.45 -10.50 -0.57
CA PRO A 465 -26.71 -10.81 -1.24
C PRO A 465 -27.56 -9.57 -1.45
N LYS A 466 -28.30 -9.53 -2.57
CA LYS A 466 -29.16 -8.39 -2.90
C LYS A 466 -30.16 -8.13 -1.77
N GLY A 467 -30.20 -6.88 -1.28
CA GLY A 467 -31.10 -6.44 -0.20
C GLY A 467 -30.61 -6.74 1.22
N ALA A 468 -29.49 -7.45 1.40
CA ALA A 468 -28.91 -7.65 2.72
C ALA A 468 -28.28 -6.35 3.22
N THR A 469 -28.73 -5.87 4.39
CA THR A 469 -28.19 -4.70 5.09
C THR A 469 -27.31 -5.07 6.29
N LYS A 470 -27.39 -6.34 6.71
CA LYS A 470 -26.70 -6.89 7.87
C LYS A 470 -26.15 -8.28 7.52
N ILE A 471 -24.88 -8.51 7.84
CA ILE A 471 -24.22 -9.82 7.76
C ILE A 471 -23.71 -10.20 9.14
N GLU A 472 -24.12 -11.35 9.65
CA GLU A 472 -23.66 -11.92 10.91
C GLU A 472 -22.49 -12.87 10.66
N ILE A 473 -21.37 -12.65 11.35
CA ILE A 473 -20.14 -13.42 11.19
C ILE A 473 -19.90 -14.20 12.48
N LEU A 474 -19.93 -15.51 12.35
CA LEU A 474 -19.70 -16.50 13.40
C LEU A 474 -18.44 -17.30 13.07
N GLY A 475 -17.87 -17.97 14.05
CA GLY A 475 -16.73 -18.85 13.80
C GLY A 475 -16.13 -19.38 15.10
N ASP A 476 -15.10 -20.22 14.96
CA ASP A 476 -14.46 -20.83 16.11
C ASP A 476 -13.85 -19.77 17.06
N ALA A 477 -13.83 -20.05 18.37
CA ALA A 477 -13.47 -19.07 19.40
C ALA A 477 -12.01 -18.56 19.33
N HIS A 478 -11.11 -19.34 18.71
CA HIS A 478 -9.72 -18.93 18.44
C HIS A 478 -9.57 -18.08 17.17
N MET A 479 -10.61 -17.98 16.36
CA MET A 479 -10.60 -17.17 15.13
C MET A 479 -10.84 -15.69 15.45
N ARG A 480 -10.21 -14.86 14.64
CA ARG A 480 -10.23 -13.40 14.72
C ARG A 480 -10.52 -12.86 13.33
N VAL A 481 -11.40 -11.87 13.23
CA VAL A 481 -11.78 -11.25 11.96
C VAL A 481 -11.52 -9.75 11.99
N HIS A 482 -11.06 -9.22 10.87
CA HIS A 482 -11.02 -7.79 10.62
C HIS A 482 -11.80 -7.48 9.34
N LEU A 483 -12.84 -6.67 9.49
CA LEU A 483 -13.84 -6.40 8.45
C LEU A 483 -13.38 -5.31 7.51
N ARG A 484 -13.62 -5.49 6.21
CA ARG A 484 -13.26 -4.54 5.16
C ARG A 484 -14.35 -4.44 4.10
N VAL A 485 -14.43 -3.30 3.44
CA VAL A 485 -15.27 -3.09 2.27
C VAL A 485 -14.44 -2.55 1.12
N LEU A 486 -14.89 -2.82 -0.11
CA LEU A 486 -14.30 -2.21 -1.30
C LEU A 486 -14.77 -0.76 -1.38
N ASP A 487 -13.83 0.17 -1.49
CA ASP A 487 -14.10 1.60 -1.65
C ASP A 487 -14.45 1.93 -3.12
N PRO A 488 -15.69 2.35 -3.42
CA PRO A 488 -16.11 2.61 -4.78
C PRO A 488 -15.37 3.83 -5.37
N GLY A 489 -14.71 3.63 -6.52
CA GLY A 489 -14.01 4.70 -7.24
C GLY A 489 -12.51 4.80 -6.95
N VAL A 490 -11.98 3.95 -6.06
CA VAL A 490 -10.54 3.80 -5.83
C VAL A 490 -10.02 2.62 -6.69
N PRO A 491 -9.27 2.89 -7.78
CA PRO A 491 -8.84 1.82 -8.68
C PRO A 491 -7.64 1.02 -8.15
N GLU A 492 -6.81 1.62 -7.30
CA GLU A 492 -5.58 1.01 -6.79
C GLU A 492 -5.19 1.52 -5.39
N ASP A 493 -4.35 0.73 -4.73
CA ASP A 493 -3.77 1.09 -3.44
C ASP A 493 -2.58 2.02 -3.66
N ILE A 494 -2.52 3.15 -2.95
CA ILE A 494 -1.39 4.08 -2.95
C ILE A 494 -0.75 4.03 -1.56
N LEU A 495 0.48 3.52 -1.50
CA LEU A 495 1.28 3.47 -0.28
C LEU A 495 1.58 4.87 0.25
N ARG A 496 1.86 5.01 1.55
CA ARG A 496 2.31 6.28 2.15
C ARG A 496 3.83 6.45 1.97
N VAL A 497 4.34 7.67 1.88
CA VAL A 497 5.79 7.95 1.96
C VAL A 497 6.27 7.69 3.40
N PRO A 498 7.35 6.93 3.64
CA PRO A 498 8.44 6.59 2.71
C PRO A 498 8.31 5.24 1.99
N TYR A 499 7.20 4.53 2.10
CA TYR A 499 6.99 3.21 1.49
C TYR A 499 6.71 3.22 -0.02
N ARG A 500 6.53 4.41 -0.61
CA ARG A 500 6.38 4.59 -2.06
C ARG A 500 7.71 4.42 -2.78
N VAL A 501 8.23 3.20 -2.77
CA VAL A 501 9.45 2.80 -3.46
C VAL A 501 9.13 1.70 -4.46
N GLU A 502 9.86 1.67 -5.57
CA GLU A 502 9.72 0.61 -6.58
C GLU A 502 10.34 -0.69 -6.07
N LEU A 503 9.53 -1.75 -6.03
CA LEU A 503 9.94 -3.10 -5.62
C LEU A 503 10.10 -4.00 -6.86
N ALA A 504 10.78 -5.14 -6.72
CA ALA A 504 10.83 -6.14 -7.78
C ALA A 504 9.43 -6.71 -8.12
N GLU A 505 9.24 -7.26 -9.32
CA GLU A 505 7.93 -7.78 -9.77
C GLU A 505 7.36 -8.88 -8.84
N ASP A 506 8.22 -9.61 -8.14
CA ASP A 506 7.90 -10.67 -7.19
C ASP A 506 7.92 -10.22 -5.73
N GLU A 507 8.08 -8.94 -5.44
CA GLU A 507 8.09 -8.38 -4.09
C GLU A 507 6.80 -7.59 -3.79
N LEU A 508 6.45 -7.52 -2.51
CA LEU A 508 5.38 -6.65 -2.02
C LEU A 508 5.68 -6.10 -0.63
N TRP A 509 5.08 -4.96 -0.35
CA TRP A 509 4.98 -4.47 1.01
C TRP A 509 3.90 -5.23 1.78
N ARG A 510 4.28 -5.76 2.94
CA ARG A 510 3.38 -6.33 3.92
C ARG A 510 3.12 -5.33 5.04
N TYR A 511 1.83 -5.00 5.24
CA TYR A 511 1.29 -4.04 6.22
C TYR A 511 1.80 -2.60 6.14
N ALA A 512 2.54 -2.22 5.08
CA ALA A 512 2.90 -0.83 4.89
C ALA A 512 1.64 0.06 4.85
N PRO A 513 1.69 1.25 5.47
CA PRO A 513 0.56 2.16 5.47
C PRO A 513 0.25 2.66 4.07
N PHE A 514 -1.03 2.92 3.81
CA PHE A 514 -1.55 3.44 2.56
C PHE A 514 -2.09 4.86 2.78
N ASP A 515 -1.89 5.75 1.82
CA ASP A 515 -2.63 7.02 1.75
C ASP A 515 -4.00 6.84 1.09
N VAL A 516 -4.09 5.90 0.16
CA VAL A 516 -5.34 5.49 -0.51
C VAL A 516 -5.39 3.97 -0.55
N ARG A 517 -6.52 3.37 -0.19
CA ARG A 517 -6.67 1.92 -0.13
C ARG A 517 -8.01 1.50 -0.74
N THR A 518 -7.96 0.56 -1.66
CA THR A 518 -9.11 -0.09 -2.31
C THR A 518 -9.97 -0.84 -1.31
N TRP A 519 -9.37 -1.47 -0.29
CA TRP A 519 -10.06 -2.21 0.76
C TRP A 519 -9.95 -1.50 2.11
N THR A 520 -11.00 -0.76 2.45
CA THR A 520 -11.04 0.08 3.66
C THR A 520 -11.62 -0.71 4.84
N PRO A 521 -11.00 -0.65 6.03
CA PRO A 521 -11.54 -1.29 7.22
C PRO A 521 -12.87 -0.66 7.64
N ILE A 522 -13.78 -1.48 8.15
CA ILE A 522 -15.06 -1.03 8.72
C ILE A 522 -15.20 -1.53 10.16
N ARG A 523 -15.94 -0.78 10.98
CA ARG A 523 -16.32 -1.20 12.32
C ARG A 523 -17.51 -2.15 12.25
N ALA A 524 -17.57 -3.09 13.19
CA ALA A 524 -18.79 -3.86 13.40
C ALA A 524 -19.90 -2.96 13.96
N GLU A 525 -21.16 -3.28 13.64
CA GLU A 525 -22.32 -2.59 14.21
C GLU A 525 -22.40 -2.78 15.72
N ASN A 526 -22.12 -4.01 16.19
CA ASN A 526 -22.06 -4.34 17.61
C ASN A 526 -20.67 -4.15 18.23
N GLN A 527 -19.82 -3.27 17.67
CA GLN A 527 -18.45 -3.03 18.16
C GLN A 527 -18.40 -2.74 19.67
N ASN A 528 -19.28 -1.89 20.19
CA ASN A 528 -19.32 -1.51 21.61
C ASN A 528 -19.68 -2.70 22.52
N GLU A 529 -20.50 -3.63 22.03
CA GLU A 529 -20.81 -4.86 22.74
C GLU A 529 -19.60 -5.81 22.75
N LEU A 530 -18.96 -5.98 21.60
CA LEU A 530 -17.75 -6.79 21.47
C LEU A 530 -16.62 -6.28 22.37
N GLU A 531 -16.44 -4.96 22.46
CA GLU A 531 -15.45 -4.33 23.36
C GLU A 531 -15.77 -4.60 24.83
N ARG A 532 -17.02 -4.42 25.26
CA ARG A 532 -17.47 -4.73 26.64
C ARG A 532 -17.28 -6.21 27.00
N GLN A 533 -17.40 -7.11 26.02
CA GLN A 533 -17.21 -8.54 26.20
C GLN A 533 -15.75 -9.00 26.09
N GLY A 534 -14.78 -8.08 25.94
CA GLY A 534 -13.36 -8.44 25.75
C GLY A 534 -13.09 -9.18 24.43
N ARG A 535 -13.97 -8.98 23.44
CA ARG A 535 -13.93 -9.59 22.10
C ARG A 535 -13.23 -8.73 21.06
N VAL A 536 -12.33 -7.85 21.49
CA VAL A 536 -11.39 -7.13 20.63
C VAL A 536 -9.97 -7.52 21.04
N ALA A 537 -9.13 -7.78 20.05
CA ALA A 537 -7.73 -8.13 20.24
C ALA A 537 -6.85 -7.20 19.40
N ASP A 538 -5.77 -6.71 20.00
CA ASP A 538 -4.76 -5.91 19.30
C ASP A 538 -3.73 -6.85 18.68
N LEU A 539 -3.47 -6.68 17.39
CA LEU A 539 -2.43 -7.40 16.68
C LEU A 539 -1.29 -6.44 16.35
N TYR A 540 -0.07 -6.86 16.65
CA TYR A 540 1.16 -6.18 16.25
C TYR A 540 1.62 -6.74 14.90
N GLU A 541 1.47 -5.92 13.85
CA GLU A 541 1.82 -6.24 12.47
C GLU A 541 3.12 -5.54 12.08
N GLN A 542 4.17 -6.29 11.78
CA GLN A 542 5.48 -5.73 11.40
C GLN A 542 5.55 -5.43 9.90
N VAL A 543 5.80 -4.16 9.55
CA VAL A 543 5.95 -3.71 8.17
C VAL A 543 7.24 -4.24 7.56
N ARG A 544 7.13 -4.88 6.40
CA ARG A 544 8.28 -5.48 5.72
C ARG A 544 8.05 -5.70 4.24
N ILE A 545 9.13 -5.83 3.47
CA ILE A 545 9.10 -6.34 2.10
C ILE A 545 9.18 -7.86 2.19
N GLU A 546 8.20 -8.53 1.60
CA GLU A 546 8.25 -9.96 1.39
C GLU A 546 8.27 -10.25 -0.10
N LEU A 547 8.92 -11.35 -0.47
CA LEU A 547 8.59 -12.01 -1.73
C LEU A 547 7.09 -12.34 -1.65
N ARG A 548 6.34 -12.03 -2.71
CA ARG A 548 5.02 -12.65 -2.95
C ARG A 548 5.22 -14.12 -2.73
N GLY A 549 4.70 -14.61 -1.59
CA GLY A 549 5.17 -15.84 -0.95
C GLY A 549 5.53 -16.83 -2.02
N LYS A 550 6.84 -17.19 -2.11
CA LYS A 550 7.37 -18.01 -3.19
C LYS A 550 6.37 -19.12 -3.37
N PRO A 551 5.56 -19.09 -4.43
CA PRO A 551 4.97 -20.31 -4.85
C PRO A 551 6.21 -21.18 -5.09
N SER A 552 6.27 -22.39 -4.53
CA SER A 552 7.43 -23.31 -4.63
C SER A 552 8.08 -23.14 -6.01
N PRO A 553 9.41 -23.16 -6.23
CA PRO A 553 10.05 -22.82 -7.53
C PRO A 553 9.30 -23.29 -8.80
N SER A 554 8.54 -24.38 -8.70
CA SER A 554 7.42 -24.78 -9.58
C SER A 554 6.31 -23.74 -9.90
N GLU A 555 6.20 -22.59 -9.24
CA GLU A 555 4.92 -21.88 -9.10
C GLU A 555 5.13 -20.34 -9.23
N ALA A 556 6.33 -19.80 -8.95
CA ALA A 556 6.76 -18.47 -9.44
C ALA A 556 7.38 -18.52 -10.84
N GLY A 557 8.03 -19.63 -11.20
CA GLY A 557 8.53 -19.88 -12.56
C GLY A 557 7.46 -20.36 -13.54
N GLN A 558 6.26 -20.70 -13.09
CA GLN A 558 5.21 -21.28 -13.93
C GLN A 558 3.81 -21.02 -13.33
N LYS A 559 3.38 -19.76 -13.17
CA LYS A 559 1.94 -19.55 -13.36
C LYS A 559 1.70 -19.77 -14.84
N PRO A 560 0.99 -20.83 -15.22
CA PRO A 560 0.91 -21.13 -16.62
C PRO A 560 0.25 -19.95 -17.35
N GLU A 561 0.88 -19.53 -18.44
CA GLU A 561 0.39 -18.49 -19.33
C GLU A 561 -0.25 -19.18 -20.53
N ARG A 562 -1.44 -18.73 -20.90
CA ARG A 562 -2.09 -19.12 -22.14
C ARG A 562 -2.38 -17.89 -22.97
N THR A 563 -1.81 -17.81 -24.16
CA THR A 563 -2.14 -16.76 -25.13
C THR A 563 -3.57 -16.95 -25.61
N LEU A 564 -4.34 -15.86 -25.64
CA LEU A 564 -5.69 -15.84 -26.19
C LEU A 564 -5.67 -15.21 -27.58
N VAL A 565 -6.38 -15.85 -28.51
CA VAL A 565 -6.63 -15.36 -29.86
C VAL A 565 -8.06 -14.81 -29.91
N PRO A 566 -8.29 -13.63 -30.50
CA PRO A 566 -9.65 -13.09 -30.61
C PRO A 566 -10.49 -13.88 -31.62
N ASP A 567 -11.79 -14.02 -31.36
CA ASP A 567 -12.70 -14.86 -32.13
C ASP A 567 -12.81 -14.46 -33.62
N GLN A 568 -12.63 -13.17 -33.94
CA GLN A 568 -12.73 -12.62 -35.29
C GLN A 568 -11.39 -12.50 -36.03
N ALA A 569 -10.28 -12.95 -35.43
CA ALA A 569 -8.92 -12.98 -36.02
C ALA A 569 -8.59 -11.78 -36.95
N PRO A 570 -8.51 -10.54 -36.40
CA PRO A 570 -8.18 -9.34 -37.18
C PRO A 570 -6.71 -9.36 -37.64
N VAL A 571 -6.21 -8.24 -38.16
CA VAL A 571 -4.78 -8.10 -38.52
C VAL A 571 -3.90 -8.46 -37.32
N ARG A 572 -2.98 -9.40 -37.54
CA ARG A 572 -2.02 -9.89 -36.55
C ARG A 572 -0.64 -9.32 -36.86
N ARG A 573 0.12 -8.98 -35.81
CA ARG A 573 1.55 -8.65 -35.87
C ARG A 573 2.29 -9.29 -34.71
N ARG A 574 3.62 -9.36 -34.84
CA ARG A 574 4.52 -9.78 -33.78
C ARG A 574 5.08 -8.55 -33.09
N PHE A 575 5.03 -8.57 -31.77
CA PHE A 575 5.66 -7.58 -30.92
C PHE A 575 6.83 -8.21 -30.17
N LEU A 576 8.01 -7.61 -30.27
CA LEU A 576 9.20 -7.99 -29.53
C LEU A 576 9.34 -7.07 -28.33
N ALA A 577 9.14 -7.61 -27.14
CA ALA A 577 9.27 -6.90 -25.86
C ALA A 577 10.63 -7.21 -25.22
N PRO A 578 11.43 -6.21 -24.80
CA PRO A 578 12.69 -6.47 -24.10
C PRO A 578 12.45 -7.11 -22.74
N TYR A 579 13.38 -7.96 -22.33
CA TYR A 579 13.41 -8.63 -21.03
C TYR A 579 14.86 -8.96 -20.65
N GLU A 580 15.19 -9.07 -19.37
CA GLU A 580 16.52 -9.51 -18.94
C GLU A 580 16.45 -10.95 -18.41
N LEU A 581 17.33 -11.80 -18.92
CA LEU A 581 17.46 -13.19 -18.49
C LEU A 581 18.66 -13.32 -17.55
N ALA A 582 18.50 -14.03 -16.43
CA ALA A 582 19.61 -14.27 -15.52
C ALA A 582 20.65 -15.24 -16.12
N ALA A 583 21.88 -15.19 -15.61
CA ALA A 583 22.94 -16.09 -16.06
C ALA A 583 22.53 -17.56 -15.89
N LYS A 584 22.76 -18.37 -16.93
CA LYS A 584 22.46 -19.81 -16.97
C LYS A 584 20.97 -20.17 -16.86
N GLU A 585 20.07 -19.20 -16.94
CA GLU A 585 18.63 -19.46 -17.02
C GLU A 585 18.25 -19.95 -18.41
N LEU A 586 17.23 -20.79 -18.50
CA LEU A 586 16.74 -21.31 -19.78
C LEU A 586 15.96 -20.21 -20.52
N LEU A 587 16.21 -20.07 -21.82
CA LEU A 587 15.44 -19.17 -22.66
C LEU A 587 13.96 -19.59 -22.69
N PRO A 588 13.00 -18.70 -22.36
CA PRO A 588 11.57 -18.97 -22.49
C PRO A 588 11.19 -19.39 -23.93
N HIS A 589 10.10 -20.15 -24.09
CA HIS A 589 9.63 -20.63 -25.41
C HIS A 589 9.30 -19.50 -26.40
N ASP A 590 8.93 -18.33 -25.89
CA ASP A 590 8.71 -17.11 -26.69
C ASP A 590 9.93 -16.17 -26.70
N GLY A 591 11.02 -16.53 -26.04
CA GLY A 591 12.26 -15.76 -25.93
C GLY A 591 13.17 -15.90 -27.14
N TRP A 592 13.88 -14.81 -27.45
CA TRP A 592 14.86 -14.66 -28.52
C TRP A 592 16.02 -13.77 -28.07
N THR A 593 17.25 -14.19 -28.27
CA THR A 593 18.43 -13.46 -27.83
C THR A 593 18.95 -12.56 -28.96
N PRO A 594 18.98 -11.23 -28.80
CA PRO A 594 19.58 -10.33 -29.78
C PRO A 594 21.08 -10.61 -29.91
N LEU A 595 21.57 -10.69 -31.15
CA LEU A 595 23.00 -10.80 -31.42
C LEU A 595 23.58 -9.46 -31.89
N ASP A 596 24.74 -9.10 -31.35
CA ASP A 596 25.56 -8.03 -31.90
C ASP A 596 26.24 -8.52 -33.18
N LEU A 597 26.32 -7.64 -34.18
CA LEU A 597 26.95 -7.93 -35.47
C LEU A 597 28.47 -7.76 -35.42
N GLY A 598 28.98 -7.01 -34.44
CA GLY A 598 30.40 -6.76 -34.27
C GLY A 598 31.15 -7.87 -33.51
N SER A 599 30.45 -8.67 -32.70
CA SER A 599 31.07 -9.60 -31.75
C SER A 599 30.32 -10.94 -31.67
N ALA A 600 31.02 -12.00 -31.27
CA ALA A 600 30.38 -13.28 -30.99
C ALA A 600 29.77 -13.27 -29.59
N LEU A 601 28.60 -13.89 -29.43
CA LEU A 601 27.92 -14.04 -28.14
C LEU A 601 27.85 -15.51 -27.73
N LYS A 602 28.16 -15.79 -26.46
CA LYS A 602 28.05 -17.13 -25.89
C LYS A 602 26.60 -17.50 -25.63
N LEU A 603 26.10 -18.49 -26.37
CA LEU A 603 24.77 -19.05 -26.19
C LEU A 603 24.80 -20.48 -25.65
N GLY A 604 23.91 -20.77 -24.70
CA GLY A 604 23.61 -22.11 -24.23
C GLY A 604 22.50 -22.75 -25.10
N ILE A 605 22.82 -23.88 -25.71
CA ILE A 605 21.91 -24.70 -26.53
C ILE A 605 21.43 -25.89 -25.69
N GLY A 606 20.12 -26.06 -25.63
CA GLY A 606 19.47 -27.06 -24.78
C GLY A 606 19.74 -28.50 -25.23
N TYR A 607 19.67 -29.44 -24.27
CA TYR A 607 19.83 -30.89 -24.50
C TYR A 607 18.55 -31.59 -24.99
N ALA A 608 17.37 -30.99 -24.79
CA ALA A 608 16.08 -31.59 -25.08
C ALA A 608 15.00 -30.53 -25.39
N GLY A 609 13.84 -30.98 -25.89
CA GLY A 609 12.71 -30.12 -26.30
C GLY A 609 12.78 -29.66 -27.75
N GLU A 610 11.87 -28.77 -28.17
CA GLU A 610 11.79 -28.28 -29.56
C GLU A 610 13.08 -27.59 -30.04
N ARG A 611 13.88 -27.05 -29.10
CA ARG A 611 15.14 -26.34 -29.33
C ARG A 611 16.39 -27.18 -29.03
N GLY A 612 16.22 -28.46 -28.70
CA GLY A 612 17.33 -29.35 -28.34
C GLY A 612 18.28 -29.59 -29.53
N GLY A 613 19.57 -29.28 -29.36
CA GLY A 613 20.61 -29.51 -30.37
C GLY A 613 20.41 -28.78 -31.71
N ARG A 614 19.62 -27.71 -31.71
CA ARG A 614 19.31 -26.89 -32.90
C ARG A 614 19.43 -25.42 -32.54
N LEU A 615 19.90 -24.63 -33.49
CA LEU A 615 19.95 -23.18 -33.43
C LEU A 615 19.22 -22.59 -34.63
N LYS A 616 18.19 -21.79 -34.36
CA LYS A 616 17.47 -20.95 -35.32
C LYS A 616 17.89 -19.50 -35.09
N VAL A 617 18.39 -18.87 -36.14
CA VAL A 617 18.74 -17.46 -36.14
C VAL A 617 17.88 -16.72 -37.14
N LEU A 618 17.04 -15.82 -36.63
CA LEU A 618 16.26 -14.89 -37.43
C LEU A 618 17.13 -13.67 -37.75
N TYR A 619 17.14 -13.24 -39.01
CA TYR A 619 17.82 -12.00 -39.39
C TYR A 619 16.91 -11.09 -40.22
N ARG A 620 17.19 -9.78 -40.12
CA ARG A 620 16.74 -8.76 -41.07
C ARG A 620 17.94 -8.00 -41.59
N ALA A 621 18.23 -8.16 -42.88
CA ALA A 621 19.37 -7.56 -43.53
C ALA A 621 19.09 -6.11 -43.97
N HIS A 622 20.15 -5.33 -44.08
CA HIS A 622 20.07 -4.00 -44.69
C HIS A 622 19.73 -4.13 -46.20
N PRO A 623 18.90 -3.24 -46.79
CA PRO A 623 18.49 -3.35 -48.20
C PRO A 623 19.63 -3.45 -49.21
N SER A 624 20.78 -2.80 -48.94
CA SER A 624 21.98 -2.91 -49.79
C SER A 624 22.64 -4.29 -49.80
N ARG A 625 22.17 -5.23 -48.98
CA ARG A 625 22.70 -6.59 -48.86
C ARG A 625 21.87 -7.63 -49.61
N LEU A 626 20.76 -7.23 -50.26
CA LEU A 626 20.02 -8.13 -51.16
C LEU A 626 20.96 -8.71 -52.23
N GLY A 627 20.87 -10.03 -52.44
CA GLY A 627 21.75 -10.78 -53.35
C GLY A 627 23.17 -11.06 -52.81
N LYS A 628 23.52 -10.63 -51.59
CA LYS A 628 24.74 -11.03 -50.88
C LYS A 628 24.47 -12.24 -49.96
N MET A 629 25.51 -12.77 -49.32
CA MET A 629 25.39 -13.91 -48.40
C MET A 629 25.20 -13.45 -46.95
N ALA A 630 24.32 -14.14 -46.24
CA ALA A 630 24.23 -14.14 -44.78
C ALA A 630 24.97 -15.39 -44.25
N GLU A 631 25.82 -15.19 -43.26
CA GLU A 631 26.72 -16.22 -42.74
C GLU A 631 26.50 -16.42 -41.24
N LEU A 632 26.36 -17.67 -40.80
CA LEU A 632 26.30 -18.06 -39.39
C LEU A 632 27.62 -18.72 -38.99
N TRP A 633 28.34 -18.03 -38.12
CA TRP A 633 29.60 -18.48 -37.55
C TRP A 633 29.37 -19.06 -36.16
N ILE A 634 29.88 -20.26 -35.92
CA ILE A 634 29.77 -20.99 -34.66
C ILE A 634 31.17 -21.44 -34.26
N ASP A 635 31.62 -21.07 -33.06
CA ASP A 635 32.95 -21.38 -32.53
C ASP A 635 34.08 -21.00 -33.51
N GLY A 636 33.92 -19.84 -34.17
CA GLY A 636 34.87 -19.30 -35.14
C GLY A 636 34.83 -19.94 -36.53
N LYS A 637 33.91 -20.87 -36.80
CA LYS A 637 33.76 -21.52 -38.11
C LYS A 637 32.47 -21.11 -38.80
N ASN A 638 32.52 -20.81 -40.10
CA ASN A 638 31.31 -20.58 -40.89
C ASN A 638 30.58 -21.91 -41.09
N MET A 639 29.40 -22.06 -40.47
CA MET A 639 28.62 -23.30 -40.47
C MET A 639 27.47 -23.27 -41.47
N VAL A 640 26.91 -22.09 -41.75
CA VAL A 640 25.77 -21.92 -42.65
C VAL A 640 25.97 -20.64 -43.45
N GLU A 641 25.81 -20.74 -44.77
CA GLU A 641 25.83 -19.60 -45.68
C GLU A 641 24.59 -19.64 -46.57
N GLN A 642 23.87 -18.53 -46.66
CA GLN A 642 22.63 -18.45 -47.45
C GLN A 642 22.54 -17.11 -48.19
N PRO A 643 22.15 -17.10 -49.49
CA PRO A 643 21.90 -15.85 -50.20
C PRO A 643 20.69 -15.12 -49.64
N ILE A 644 20.83 -13.81 -49.47
CA ILE A 644 19.80 -12.89 -49.00
C ILE A 644 18.85 -12.58 -50.18
N ALA A 645 17.89 -13.47 -50.40
CA ALA A 645 16.85 -13.30 -51.41
C ALA A 645 15.75 -12.31 -50.99
N SER A 646 15.58 -12.12 -49.67
CA SER A 646 14.60 -11.20 -49.07
C SER A 646 15.24 -10.47 -47.88
N LEU A 647 14.65 -9.34 -47.47
CA LEU A 647 15.18 -8.55 -46.34
C LEU A 647 15.12 -9.30 -45.01
N SER A 648 14.32 -10.35 -44.89
CA SER A 648 14.29 -11.24 -43.72
C SER A 648 14.58 -12.69 -44.10
N GLY A 649 15.12 -13.44 -43.16
CA GLY A 649 15.37 -14.87 -43.36
C GLY A 649 15.75 -15.58 -42.08
N VAL A 650 16.02 -16.88 -42.22
CA VAL A 650 16.32 -17.77 -41.11
C VAL A 650 17.53 -18.64 -41.44
N LEU A 651 18.58 -18.55 -40.63
CA LEU A 651 19.70 -19.48 -40.67
C LEU A 651 19.44 -20.59 -39.64
N ARG A 652 19.68 -21.85 -40.01
CA ARG A 652 19.46 -23.02 -39.15
C ARG A 652 20.72 -23.86 -39.08
N ALA A 653 21.19 -24.15 -37.87
CA ALA A 653 22.32 -25.05 -37.63
C ALA A 653 21.91 -26.16 -36.67
N SER A 654 22.45 -27.36 -36.89
CA SER A 654 22.41 -28.46 -35.91
C SER A 654 23.76 -28.51 -35.21
N LEU A 655 23.74 -28.48 -33.88
CA LEU A 655 24.94 -28.40 -33.06
C LEU A 655 24.74 -29.19 -31.77
N PRO A 656 25.80 -29.77 -31.20
CA PRO A 656 25.72 -30.42 -29.90
C PRO A 656 25.11 -29.49 -28.86
N ALA A 657 24.42 -30.05 -27.88
CA ALA A 657 24.00 -29.28 -26.72
C ALA A 657 25.24 -28.84 -25.93
N GLY A 658 25.23 -27.60 -25.45
CA GLY A 658 26.42 -26.99 -24.88
C GLY A 658 26.47 -25.48 -25.04
N ILE A 659 27.64 -24.92 -24.80
CA ILE A 659 27.89 -23.47 -24.89
C ILE A 659 28.69 -23.22 -26.16
N HIS A 660 28.22 -22.31 -26.98
CA HIS A 660 28.82 -22.00 -28.28
C HIS A 660 28.96 -20.49 -28.50
N ASP A 661 30.02 -20.09 -29.17
CA ASP A 661 30.22 -18.71 -29.61
C ASP A 661 29.48 -18.49 -30.93
N ILE A 662 28.40 -17.72 -30.91
CA ILE A 662 27.53 -17.49 -32.07
C ILE A 662 27.75 -16.08 -32.63
N GLN A 663 28.01 -15.98 -33.93
CA GLN A 663 28.14 -14.70 -34.64
C GLN A 663 27.46 -14.77 -36.00
N VAL A 664 26.86 -13.66 -36.43
CA VAL A 664 26.24 -13.55 -37.76
C VAL A 664 26.91 -12.43 -38.54
N LYS A 665 27.25 -12.72 -39.80
CA LYS A 665 27.90 -11.77 -40.71
C LYS A 665 27.12 -11.63 -42.00
N GLY A 666 27.49 -10.60 -42.77
CA GLY A 666 26.99 -10.43 -44.13
C GLY A 666 25.65 -9.68 -44.25
N ILE A 667 25.01 -9.31 -43.14
CA ILE A 667 23.67 -8.68 -43.16
C ILE A 667 23.66 -7.14 -43.04
N GLY A 668 24.82 -6.48 -42.97
CA GLY A 668 24.91 -5.00 -42.86
C GLY A 668 24.72 -4.51 -41.43
N ASP A 669 23.99 -3.40 -41.21
CA ASP A 669 23.61 -2.86 -39.89
C ASP A 669 22.28 -3.41 -39.37
N GLY A 670 21.89 -4.59 -39.89
CA GLY A 670 20.63 -5.29 -39.69
C GLY A 670 20.31 -5.70 -38.25
N LEU A 671 19.28 -6.53 -38.10
CA LEU A 671 18.88 -7.11 -36.80
C LEU A 671 19.04 -8.62 -36.84
N VAL A 672 19.44 -9.21 -35.71
CA VAL A 672 19.65 -10.65 -35.57
C VAL A 672 19.16 -11.11 -34.21
N TYR A 673 18.45 -12.24 -34.21
CA TYR A 673 17.95 -12.88 -33.01
C TYR A 673 18.16 -14.39 -33.09
N ALA A 674 18.64 -14.99 -32.00
CA ALA A 674 18.86 -16.42 -31.88
C ALA A 674 17.93 -17.06 -30.84
N ASP A 675 17.53 -18.31 -31.05
CA ASP A 675 16.75 -19.09 -30.09
C ASP A 675 17.59 -19.85 -29.04
N GLY A 676 18.78 -19.32 -28.71
CA GLY A 676 19.68 -19.83 -27.67
C GLY A 676 19.82 -18.86 -26.49
N SER A 677 19.99 -19.38 -25.28
CA SER A 677 20.04 -18.57 -24.04
C SER A 677 21.39 -17.86 -23.89
N PRO A 678 21.47 -16.55 -23.57
CA PRO A 678 22.77 -15.92 -23.32
C PRO A 678 23.40 -16.54 -22.06
N TRP A 679 24.57 -17.16 -22.20
CA TRP A 679 25.15 -17.99 -21.15
C TRP A 679 25.45 -17.20 -19.86
N GLU A 680 25.93 -15.97 -20.02
CA GLU A 680 26.26 -15.05 -18.93
C GLU A 680 25.05 -14.22 -18.46
N GLY A 681 23.86 -14.49 -19.01
CA GLY A 681 22.67 -13.66 -18.80
C GLY A 681 22.70 -12.41 -19.69
N GLY A 682 21.63 -11.63 -19.62
CA GLY A 682 21.52 -10.36 -20.34
C GLY A 682 20.20 -10.21 -21.10
N ALA A 683 20.17 -9.22 -21.99
CA ALA A 683 18.96 -8.86 -22.71
C ALA A 683 18.48 -9.97 -23.65
N ILE A 684 17.20 -10.27 -23.57
CA ILE A 684 16.44 -11.07 -24.54
C ILE A 684 15.22 -10.27 -25.01
N MET A 685 14.58 -10.75 -26.06
CA MET A 685 13.28 -10.28 -26.54
C MET A 685 12.25 -11.38 -26.36
N ARG A 686 11.11 -11.08 -25.73
CA ARG A 686 9.93 -11.95 -25.72
C ARG A 686 9.01 -11.61 -26.89
N ARG A 687 8.76 -12.59 -27.75
CA ARG A 687 7.87 -12.50 -28.90
C ARG A 687 6.42 -12.69 -28.48
N ARG A 688 5.56 -11.71 -28.75
CA ARG A 688 4.13 -11.77 -28.47
C ARG A 688 3.32 -11.56 -29.74
N ASP A 689 2.28 -12.35 -29.90
CA ASP A 689 1.27 -12.09 -30.92
C ASP A 689 0.32 -11.00 -30.45
N VAL A 690 0.15 -9.99 -31.29
CA VAL A 690 -0.72 -8.84 -31.02
C VAL A 690 -1.65 -8.63 -32.19
N PHE A 691 -2.87 -8.23 -31.87
CA PHE A 691 -3.97 -8.11 -32.81
C PHE A 691 -4.40 -6.65 -32.89
N GLU A 692 -4.70 -6.19 -34.09
CA GLU A 692 -5.25 -4.86 -34.28
C GLU A 692 -6.62 -4.76 -33.59
N LEU A 693 -6.76 -3.78 -32.70
CA LEU A 693 -8.03 -3.34 -32.14
C LEU A 693 -8.40 -2.02 -32.84
N PRO A 694 -9.27 -2.06 -33.87
CA PRO A 694 -9.69 -0.84 -34.55
C PRO A 694 -10.51 0.04 -33.60
N ALA A 695 -10.48 1.35 -33.84
CA ALA A 695 -11.28 2.30 -33.08
C ALA A 695 -12.76 1.90 -33.10
N ARG A 696 -13.38 1.80 -31.91
CA ARG A 696 -14.81 1.48 -31.70
C ARG A 696 -15.26 0.13 -32.28
N SER A 697 -14.32 -0.74 -32.65
CA SER A 697 -14.60 -2.11 -33.11
C SER A 697 -14.02 -3.09 -32.11
N PRO A 698 -14.86 -3.89 -31.44
CA PRO A 698 -14.41 -4.67 -30.30
C PRO A 698 -13.70 -5.97 -30.71
N LEU A 699 -12.72 -6.39 -29.92
CA LEU A 699 -12.21 -7.76 -29.94
C LEU A 699 -12.90 -8.59 -28.86
N THR A 700 -13.24 -9.83 -29.19
CA THR A 700 -13.83 -10.78 -28.24
C THR A 700 -12.88 -11.95 -28.06
N PHE A 701 -12.61 -12.31 -26.81
CA PHE A 701 -11.79 -13.45 -26.43
C PHE A 701 -12.64 -14.45 -25.66
N THR A 702 -12.54 -15.71 -26.06
CA THR A 702 -13.30 -16.80 -25.44
C THR A 702 -12.36 -17.81 -24.77
N PHE A 703 -12.64 -18.16 -23.51
CA PHE A 703 -11.89 -19.19 -22.78
C PHE A 703 -12.79 -19.89 -21.76
N ARG A 704 -12.34 -21.03 -21.22
CA ARG A 704 -13.08 -21.79 -20.20
C ARG A 704 -12.43 -21.61 -18.84
N GLN A 705 -13.22 -21.16 -17.87
CA GLN A 705 -12.84 -21.08 -16.46
C GLN A 705 -13.26 -22.35 -15.71
N ARG A 706 -12.32 -22.94 -14.96
CA ARG A 706 -12.51 -24.14 -14.14
C ARG A 706 -13.05 -23.76 -12.75
N PRO A 707 -13.66 -24.71 -12.02
CA PRO A 707 -14.16 -24.46 -10.67
C PRO A 707 -13.04 -23.97 -9.72
N GLY A 708 -13.29 -22.87 -9.00
CA GLY A 708 -12.35 -22.31 -8.04
C GLY A 708 -11.09 -21.66 -8.64
N GLU A 709 -11.04 -21.52 -9.97
CA GLU A 709 -9.90 -20.95 -10.70
C GLU A 709 -9.92 -19.42 -10.59
N SER A 710 -8.81 -18.85 -10.13
CA SER A 710 -8.55 -17.40 -10.17
C SER A 710 -7.54 -17.11 -11.26
N LEU A 711 -7.96 -16.33 -12.25
CA LEU A 711 -7.20 -16.00 -13.44
C LEU A 711 -6.94 -14.50 -13.49
N THR A 712 -5.93 -14.10 -14.24
CA THR A 712 -5.71 -12.70 -14.61
C THR A 712 -5.53 -12.63 -16.11
N LEU A 713 -6.41 -11.89 -16.80
CA LEU A 713 -6.18 -11.55 -18.19
C LEU A 713 -5.26 -10.33 -18.25
N VAL A 714 -4.05 -10.52 -18.75
CA VAL A 714 -3.08 -9.47 -19.01
C VAL A 714 -3.23 -9.05 -20.47
N LEU A 715 -3.53 -7.77 -20.68
CA LEU A 715 -3.55 -7.14 -21.99
C LEU A 715 -2.26 -6.35 -22.19
N PHE A 716 -1.52 -6.67 -23.23
CA PHE A 716 -0.39 -5.91 -23.74
C PHE A 716 -0.93 -4.91 -24.75
N VAL A 717 -0.91 -3.63 -24.39
CA VAL A 717 -1.42 -2.53 -25.23
C VAL A 717 -0.23 -1.85 -25.89
N ILE A 718 -0.25 -1.77 -27.22
CA ILE A 718 0.87 -1.25 -28.00
C ILE A 718 0.41 -0.13 -28.93
N SER A 719 1.19 0.94 -28.97
CA SER A 719 1.01 2.04 -29.92
C SER A 719 2.25 2.23 -30.79
N GLU A 720 2.00 2.53 -32.06
CA GLU A 720 3.07 2.68 -33.04
C GLU A 720 3.89 3.97 -32.81
N SER A 721 5.23 3.83 -32.90
CA SER A 721 6.23 4.91 -32.97
C SER A 721 6.20 5.95 -31.84
N SER A 722 5.54 5.68 -30.71
CA SER A 722 5.41 6.66 -29.64
C SER A 722 4.75 6.07 -28.40
N ALA A 723 4.99 6.71 -27.27
CA ALA A 723 4.23 6.57 -26.04
C ALA A 723 2.96 7.44 -26.09
N ARG A 724 1.77 6.84 -25.99
CA ARG A 724 0.48 7.52 -26.12
C ARG A 724 -0.49 7.11 -25.01
N PRO A 725 -1.35 8.02 -24.54
CA PRO A 725 -2.44 7.63 -23.67
C PRO A 725 -3.39 6.68 -24.42
N PHE A 726 -4.01 5.75 -23.70
CA PHE A 726 -5.05 4.87 -24.24
C PHE A 726 -6.20 4.72 -23.25
N LYS A 727 -7.37 4.34 -23.77
CA LYS A 727 -8.55 3.97 -22.99
C LYS A 727 -9.22 2.74 -23.61
N ILE A 728 -9.31 1.67 -22.84
CA ILE A 728 -9.93 0.40 -23.22
C ILE A 728 -11.12 0.15 -22.30
N ARG A 729 -12.28 -0.09 -22.87
CA ARG A 729 -13.43 -0.62 -22.15
C ARG A 729 -13.47 -2.12 -22.27
N TYR A 730 -13.81 -2.81 -21.20
CA TYR A 730 -14.01 -4.25 -21.23
C TYR A 730 -15.35 -4.65 -20.61
N SER A 731 -15.88 -5.77 -21.07
CA SER A 731 -17.04 -6.44 -20.46
C SER A 731 -16.84 -7.94 -20.49
N ILE A 732 -17.17 -8.60 -19.38
CA ILE A 732 -17.10 -10.05 -19.20
C ILE A 732 -18.53 -10.58 -19.27
N ASP A 733 -18.79 -11.52 -20.17
CA ASP A 733 -20.12 -12.09 -20.43
C ASP A 733 -21.20 -11.01 -20.61
N GLY A 734 -20.88 -10.00 -21.43
CA GLY A 734 -21.76 -8.85 -21.69
C GLY A 734 -22.01 -7.96 -20.46
N GLY A 735 -21.12 -8.01 -19.45
CA GLY A 735 -21.25 -7.29 -18.18
C GLY A 735 -22.08 -8.03 -17.13
N ASN A 736 -22.55 -9.25 -17.42
CA ASN A 736 -23.39 -10.04 -16.51
C ASN A 736 -22.84 -11.47 -16.32
N PRO A 737 -21.59 -11.65 -15.84
CA PRO A 737 -21.02 -12.97 -15.68
C PRO A 737 -21.74 -13.76 -14.61
N ALA A 738 -21.98 -15.05 -14.89
CA ALA A 738 -22.64 -15.96 -13.95
C ALA A 738 -21.79 -16.08 -12.67
N ARG A 739 -22.39 -15.74 -11.54
CA ARG A 739 -21.73 -15.67 -10.23
C ARG A 739 -22.00 -16.92 -9.39
N GLN A 740 -21.02 -17.32 -8.59
CA GLN A 740 -21.24 -18.32 -7.53
C GLN A 740 -22.05 -17.71 -6.39
N LYS A 741 -23.01 -18.48 -5.84
CA LYS A 741 -23.84 -18.09 -4.69
C LYS A 741 -23.35 -18.79 -3.42
N GLY A 742 -23.54 -18.14 -2.26
CA GLY A 742 -23.38 -18.79 -0.96
C GLY A 742 -21.96 -19.24 -0.61
N ALA A 743 -20.93 -18.54 -1.09
CA ALA A 743 -19.54 -18.93 -0.90
C ALA A 743 -18.64 -17.74 -0.59
N PHE A 744 -17.48 -18.05 0.00
CA PHE A 744 -16.37 -17.13 0.12
C PHE A 744 -15.41 -17.28 -1.07
N PHE A 745 -14.82 -16.16 -1.48
CA PHE A 745 -13.95 -16.06 -2.64
C PHE A 745 -12.57 -15.55 -2.23
N ARG A 746 -11.55 -15.92 -3.00
CA ARG A 746 -10.19 -15.40 -2.86
C ARG A 746 -9.99 -14.14 -3.68
N SER A 747 -10.59 -14.10 -4.87
CA SER A 747 -10.50 -13.00 -5.82
C SER A 747 -11.89 -12.66 -6.34
N ILE A 748 -12.09 -11.39 -6.71
CA ILE A 748 -13.36 -10.90 -7.25
C ILE A 748 -13.19 -10.41 -8.67
N THR A 749 -14.24 -10.63 -9.47
CA THR A 749 -14.31 -10.14 -10.84
C THR A 749 -15.12 -8.86 -10.93
N THR A 750 -14.54 -7.82 -11.51
CA THR A 750 -15.28 -6.65 -11.98
C THR A 750 -15.88 -6.99 -13.36
N ALA A 751 -17.20 -6.95 -13.48
CA ALA A 751 -17.89 -7.45 -14.69
C ALA A 751 -17.64 -6.60 -15.94
N SER A 752 -17.40 -5.30 -15.76
CA SER A 752 -17.07 -4.36 -16.82
C SER A 752 -16.32 -3.17 -16.24
N GLY A 753 -15.45 -2.55 -17.02
CA GLY A 753 -14.72 -1.37 -16.58
C GLY A 753 -14.02 -0.65 -17.73
N GLU A 754 -13.39 0.47 -17.39
CA GLU A 754 -12.48 1.21 -18.25
C GLU A 754 -11.05 1.05 -17.70
N LEU A 755 -10.11 0.74 -18.58
CA LEU A 755 -8.69 0.66 -18.32
C LEU A 755 -8.04 1.80 -19.09
N SER A 756 -7.22 2.58 -18.41
CA SER A 756 -6.48 3.66 -19.05
C SER A 756 -5.03 3.64 -18.59
N GLY A 757 -4.16 4.18 -19.41
CA GLY A 757 -2.75 4.33 -19.09
C GLY A 757 -2.03 5.00 -20.25
N ARG A 758 -0.70 4.94 -20.22
CA ARG A 758 0.12 5.40 -21.32
C ARG A 758 0.99 4.24 -21.81
N THR A 759 0.93 3.94 -23.10
CA THR A 759 1.91 3.05 -23.72
C THR A 759 3.30 3.67 -23.57
N GLY A 760 4.31 2.88 -23.25
CA GLY A 760 5.64 3.35 -22.85
C GLY A 760 5.90 3.16 -21.35
N ASP A 761 4.87 3.19 -20.51
CA ASP A 761 5.02 3.04 -19.05
C ASP A 761 5.59 1.68 -18.65
N ALA A 762 5.24 0.62 -19.39
CA ALA A 762 5.76 -0.73 -19.17
C ALA A 762 7.03 -1.03 -20.00
N GLY A 763 7.58 0.00 -20.65
CA GLY A 763 8.74 -0.09 -21.53
C GLY A 763 8.41 0.13 -23.00
N MET A 764 9.41 -0.15 -23.83
CA MET A 764 9.39 0.08 -25.26
C MET A 764 9.73 -1.23 -25.98
N GLY A 765 9.15 -1.47 -27.14
CA GLY A 765 9.46 -2.67 -27.94
C GLY A 765 9.33 -2.41 -29.42
N LEU A 766 9.15 -3.49 -30.19
CA LEU A 766 9.15 -3.43 -31.65
C LEU A 766 8.00 -4.25 -32.24
N LEU A 767 7.10 -3.59 -32.97
CA LEU A 767 6.21 -4.25 -33.91
C LEU A 767 7.03 -4.69 -35.13
N TRP A 768 7.33 -5.98 -35.17
CA TRP A 768 8.31 -6.57 -36.08
C TRP A 768 8.00 -6.29 -37.56
N GLU A 769 6.74 -6.39 -37.95
CA GLU A 769 6.29 -6.18 -39.32
C GLU A 769 6.10 -4.69 -39.67
N ALA A 770 6.04 -3.80 -38.68
CA ALA A 770 5.79 -2.38 -38.91
C ALA A 770 7.05 -1.61 -39.34
N ARG A 771 8.25 -2.13 -39.07
CA ARG A 771 9.53 -1.49 -39.39
C ARG A 771 10.20 -2.18 -40.55
N ARG A 772 10.77 -1.43 -41.49
CA ARG A 772 11.43 -2.02 -42.67
C ARG A 772 12.93 -2.14 -42.50
N THR A 773 13.53 -1.31 -41.64
CA THR A 773 14.99 -1.30 -41.40
C THR A 773 15.36 -1.38 -39.91
N ALA A 774 16.59 -1.82 -39.63
CA ALA A 774 17.15 -1.85 -38.28
C ALA A 774 17.27 -0.43 -37.67
N LYS A 775 17.61 0.55 -38.50
CA LYS A 775 17.66 1.97 -38.10
C LYS A 775 16.29 2.48 -37.65
N GLU A 776 15.22 2.18 -38.41
CA GLU A 776 13.85 2.54 -38.02
C GLU A 776 13.41 1.87 -36.72
N ALA A 777 13.76 0.58 -36.55
CA ALA A 777 13.47 -0.17 -35.34
C ALA A 777 14.16 0.41 -34.09
N ARG A 778 15.40 0.91 -34.24
CA ARG A 778 16.15 1.56 -33.14
C ARG A 778 15.66 2.98 -32.84
N GLN A 779 15.28 3.74 -33.86
CA GLN A 779 14.95 5.17 -33.71
C GLN A 779 13.50 5.44 -33.28
N ASN A 780 12.57 4.55 -33.64
CA ASN A 780 11.14 4.74 -33.38
C ASN A 780 10.54 3.53 -32.66
N PRO A 781 10.96 3.22 -31.43
CA PRO A 781 10.38 2.09 -30.72
C PRO A 781 8.89 2.30 -30.43
N ASP A 782 8.15 1.21 -30.36
CA ASP A 782 6.71 1.18 -30.12
C ASP A 782 6.44 1.13 -28.61
N GLY A 783 5.50 1.96 -28.15
CA GLY A 783 5.18 2.05 -26.72
C GLY A 783 4.45 0.80 -26.24
N LEU A 784 4.84 0.26 -25.08
CA LEU A 784 4.19 -0.87 -24.43
C LEU A 784 3.51 -0.44 -23.12
N ALA A 785 2.29 -0.88 -22.91
CA ALA A 785 1.65 -0.90 -21.60
C ALA A 785 1.13 -2.30 -21.28
N LYS A 786 1.01 -2.61 -19.98
CA LYS A 786 0.36 -3.82 -19.47
C LYS A 786 -0.82 -3.38 -18.63
N VAL A 787 -2.02 -3.86 -18.95
CA VAL A 787 -3.21 -3.71 -18.08
C VAL A 787 -3.75 -5.08 -17.70
N LYS A 788 -4.37 -5.17 -16.53
CA LYS A 788 -4.77 -6.45 -15.93
C LYS A 788 -6.26 -6.44 -15.64
N ILE A 789 -6.95 -7.49 -16.07
CA ILE A 789 -8.35 -7.76 -15.74
C ILE A 789 -8.37 -8.99 -14.83
N PRO A 790 -8.59 -8.83 -13.52
CA PRO A 790 -8.72 -9.96 -12.61
C PRO A 790 -10.04 -10.70 -12.87
N ILE A 791 -9.95 -12.02 -12.98
CA ILE A 791 -11.08 -12.95 -13.13
C ILE A 791 -11.05 -13.88 -11.92
N GLY A 792 -11.83 -13.54 -10.91
CA GLY A 792 -11.86 -14.22 -9.63
C GLY A 792 -12.55 -15.57 -9.64
N ASP A 793 -12.35 -16.29 -8.53
CA ASP A 793 -13.05 -17.53 -8.21
C ASP A 793 -14.51 -17.30 -7.74
N ASP A 794 -15.00 -16.06 -7.89
CA ASP A 794 -16.37 -15.64 -7.59
C ASP A 794 -17.36 -15.88 -8.73
N LEU A 795 -16.86 -16.28 -9.90
CA LEU A 795 -17.65 -16.68 -11.05
C LEU A 795 -17.95 -18.18 -10.99
N ALA A 796 -19.11 -18.58 -11.52
CA ALA A 796 -19.39 -19.99 -11.75
C ALA A 796 -18.32 -20.61 -12.69
N PRO A 797 -18.06 -21.91 -12.68
CA PRO A 797 -17.26 -22.53 -13.73
C PRO A 797 -18.00 -22.49 -15.08
N GLY A 798 -17.29 -22.35 -16.19
CA GLY A 798 -17.92 -22.34 -17.52
C GLY A 798 -17.13 -21.63 -18.61
N LEU A 799 -17.75 -21.52 -19.78
CA LEU A 799 -17.24 -20.70 -20.88
C LEU A 799 -17.38 -19.22 -20.51
N ARG A 800 -16.36 -18.42 -20.83
CA ARG A 800 -16.26 -16.99 -20.56
C ARG A 800 -15.93 -16.26 -21.84
N THR A 801 -16.56 -15.11 -22.02
CA THR A 801 -16.34 -14.19 -23.12
C THR A 801 -15.89 -12.85 -22.56
N ILE A 802 -14.79 -12.32 -23.06
CA ILE A 802 -14.31 -10.98 -22.70
C ILE A 802 -14.26 -10.15 -23.96
N LYS A 803 -15.08 -9.11 -23.99
CA LYS A 803 -15.13 -8.13 -25.06
C LYS A 803 -14.33 -6.91 -24.64
N ILE A 804 -13.38 -6.49 -25.48
CA ILE A 804 -12.59 -5.26 -25.30
C ILE A 804 -12.84 -4.29 -26.45
N GLU A 805 -12.89 -3.00 -26.16
CA GLU A 805 -13.09 -1.93 -27.12
C GLU A 805 -12.18 -0.75 -26.77
N SER A 806 -11.63 -0.08 -27.78
CA SER A 806 -10.80 1.12 -27.59
C SER A 806 -11.34 2.27 -28.43
N PHE A 807 -11.20 3.50 -27.93
CA PHE A 807 -11.50 4.71 -28.70
C PHE A 807 -10.49 4.93 -29.83
N ASP A 808 -9.23 4.63 -29.54
CA ASP A 808 -8.13 4.77 -30.49
C ASP A 808 -7.72 3.41 -31.04
N ARG A 809 -7.15 3.44 -32.25
CA ARG A 809 -6.52 2.26 -32.84
C ARG A 809 -5.28 1.89 -32.02
N VAL A 810 -5.26 0.67 -31.48
CA VAL A 810 -4.13 0.11 -30.73
C VAL A 810 -3.92 -1.36 -31.12
N TRP A 811 -2.77 -1.93 -30.76
CA TRP A 811 -2.52 -3.36 -30.88
C TRP A 811 -2.64 -4.03 -29.51
N ILE A 812 -3.30 -5.17 -29.45
CA ILE A 812 -3.58 -5.90 -28.21
C ILE A 812 -3.04 -7.32 -28.29
N GLY A 813 -2.13 -7.66 -27.36
CA GLY A 813 -1.82 -9.05 -27.02
C GLY A 813 -2.59 -9.45 -25.76
N ALA A 814 -3.18 -10.64 -25.73
CA ALA A 814 -3.98 -11.11 -24.60
C ALA A 814 -3.38 -12.41 -24.04
N VAL A 815 -3.03 -12.40 -22.74
CA VAL A 815 -2.46 -13.57 -22.05
C VAL A 815 -3.25 -13.83 -20.78
N LEU A 816 -3.74 -15.05 -20.65
CA LEU A 816 -4.42 -15.55 -19.47
C LEU A 816 -3.39 -16.17 -18.53
N VAL A 817 -3.19 -15.55 -17.38
CA VAL A 817 -2.27 -16.03 -16.34
C VAL A 817 -3.04 -16.90 -15.34
N GLY A 818 -2.51 -18.09 -15.08
CA GLY A 818 -3.11 -19.10 -14.19
C GLY A 818 -3.70 -20.31 -14.92
N GLN A 819 -3.61 -20.36 -16.26
CA GLN A 819 -4.09 -21.50 -17.05
C GLN A 819 -3.03 -22.00 -18.04
N ALA A 820 -2.81 -23.31 -18.07
CA ALA A 820 -1.87 -23.97 -18.99
C ALA A 820 -2.16 -23.66 -20.47
N PRO A 821 -1.11 -23.56 -21.31
CA PRO A 821 -1.26 -23.71 -22.76
C PRO A 821 -2.14 -24.91 -23.08
N LEU A 822 -2.91 -24.83 -24.17
CA LEU A 822 -3.59 -26.04 -24.63
C LEU A 822 -2.53 -27.00 -25.22
N PRO A 823 -2.81 -28.31 -25.27
CA PRO A 823 -2.03 -29.23 -26.10
C PRO A 823 -1.89 -28.66 -27.53
N GLY A 824 -0.74 -28.83 -28.19
CA GLY A 824 -0.42 -28.17 -29.46
C GLY A 824 -1.31 -28.54 -30.67
N ASP A 825 -2.17 -29.54 -30.52
CA ASP A 825 -3.26 -29.90 -31.45
C ASP A 825 -4.57 -29.11 -31.20
N LEU A 826 -4.72 -28.54 -30.01
CA LEU A 826 -5.88 -27.77 -29.54
C LEU A 826 -5.58 -26.27 -29.38
N GLU A 827 -4.30 -25.88 -29.29
CA GLU A 827 -3.95 -24.48 -29.52
C GLU A 827 -4.29 -24.12 -30.96
N PRO A 828 -4.86 -22.92 -31.22
CA PRO A 828 -4.93 -22.42 -32.57
C PRO A 828 -3.50 -22.46 -33.11
N ARG A 829 -3.23 -23.35 -34.08
CA ARG A 829 -1.98 -23.34 -34.83
C ARG A 829 -1.93 -22.00 -35.54
N LEU A 830 -1.26 -21.06 -34.88
CA LEU A 830 -1.07 -19.72 -35.37
C LEU A 830 0.06 -19.76 -36.39
N TRP A 831 -0.20 -20.40 -37.55
CA TRP A 831 0.71 -20.48 -38.68
C TRP A 831 1.40 -19.13 -38.87
N SER A 832 2.72 -19.11 -38.75
CA SER A 832 3.52 -17.95 -39.13
C SER A 832 4.12 -18.18 -40.51
N GLU A 833 4.31 -17.13 -41.30
CA GLU A 833 5.03 -17.22 -42.58
C GLU A 833 6.46 -17.77 -42.41
N ASP A 834 7.02 -17.78 -41.19
CA ASP A 834 8.36 -18.32 -40.86
C ASP A 834 8.34 -19.79 -40.35
N ASP A 835 7.17 -20.44 -40.35
CA ASP A 835 7.02 -21.90 -40.22
C ASP A 835 7.04 -22.61 -41.58
N LEU A 836 7.21 -21.84 -42.67
CA LEU A 836 7.50 -22.31 -44.03
C LEU A 836 9.01 -22.29 -44.31
#